data_AF-A0A1Q9PTZ8-F1
#
_entry.id   AF-A0A1Q9PTZ8-F1
#
_cell.length_a   1.000
_cell.length_b   1.000
_cell.length_c   1.000
_cell.angle_alpha   90.00
_cell.angle_beta   90.00
_cell.angle_gamma   90.00
#
_symmetry.space_group_name_H-M   'P 1'
#
loop_
_entity.id
_entity.type
_entity.pdbx_description
1 polymer ?
#
loop_
_entity_poly.entity_id
_entity_poly.type
_entity_poly.pdbx_seq_one_letter_code
_entity_poly.pdbx_strand_id
1 'polypeptide(L)'
;MKRKIAKILISILFIGISILSNLSVGHTAINSELGNFDEGSKFYQIYYNGVEEEIVINDNTTLTLTGWVDEESQGYVNGRIEIVTDTSMITKDITLNVSEEINELALSDFESMKYQITKSNSFGVEIVDLNTMNNLSNVVENQELTSNTTDNNQTVTVEISGEEYKKSTEATAELGADSLEESDESVQSISTSSVMYSTHVQDYGWQDIVANGALSGTKGVAKRLEAIKISGVPGISYRTHVQDYGWQDFVSDGKISGTTGAAKRLEAIEIKLIGDSANQYDIYYRVHSQDFGWLGWAKNGQPAGSAGLAKRLEAIEIRLVAKGGQAPGSVNNFFVIDPSVTYSTHIQDYGWQQFVEDGALSGTSGKAKRLEAIKVQLKNSPYPGKIVYSTHVQDYGWLSTVENGSVSGTSGKSKRLEAITINLTGEMADHFDIYYRVHIQDHGWLGWAKNGMNAGSQNQAKRLEAIEIKLVLKGQGEFVDRTKAFIRTSNLYLPNSLIQNNKLISHAMGEIDGHYYTNSLEAFQNSYYNKGSRVFEVDFELTLDGILVARHDWRLIYAEQLMQTPETLIDNMPWTYDYFMKQSINQKYTPLDIDGIIELLINYPDIFIVTDTKHTDPTKIIKQFSQIINSANYDPAILKRIIPQIYNQEMLKIVNSIYNFENIIYTLYVSPDNNEQVITFVKDNINQIKAVTMPTSRVNRIFVENLHSVNVFVYTHPIYNLVELVNFYEMGVDGFYSATISKEELDRNDIK
;
A
#
# COMPACT_ATOMS: atom_id res chain seq x y z
N MET A 1 -5.97 42.36 -42.50
CA MET A 1 -6.63 42.74 -41.23
C MET A 1 -7.70 41.68 -40.96
N LYS A 2 -7.76 41.16 -39.73
CA LYS A 2 -8.56 40.02 -39.22
C LYS A 2 -8.02 38.61 -39.55
N ARG A 3 -7.71 37.91 -38.46
CA ARG A 3 -7.00 36.64 -38.30
C ARG A 3 -7.88 35.79 -37.38
N LYS A 4 -7.88 34.46 -37.63
CA LYS A 4 -8.37 33.35 -36.78
C LYS A 4 -9.89 33.16 -36.67
N ILE A 5 -10.37 32.04 -37.23
CA ILE A 5 -11.06 30.91 -36.58
C ILE A 5 -11.47 29.91 -37.70
N ALA A 6 -11.51 28.62 -37.35
CA ALA A 6 -11.86 27.43 -38.15
C ALA A 6 -10.69 26.67 -38.84
N LYS A 7 -9.98 25.88 -38.03
CA LYS A 7 -9.40 24.59 -38.41
C LYS A 7 -9.75 23.58 -37.30
N ILE A 8 -9.88 22.31 -37.70
CA ILE A 8 -10.13 21.09 -36.90
C ILE A 8 -11.61 20.65 -36.89
N LEU A 9 -11.98 19.98 -37.97
CA LEU A 9 -12.94 18.87 -38.03
C LEU A 9 -12.51 18.08 -39.28
N ILE A 10 -12.46 16.74 -39.17
CA ILE A 10 -11.82 15.76 -40.09
C ILE A 10 -10.38 15.38 -39.66
N SER A 11 -10.28 14.60 -38.57
CA SER A 11 -9.14 13.69 -38.34
C SER A 11 -9.45 12.60 -37.30
N ILE A 12 -10.67 12.05 -37.28
CA ILE A 12 -11.03 10.89 -36.42
C ILE A 12 -11.62 9.71 -37.21
N LEU A 13 -11.73 9.81 -38.54
CA LEU A 13 -12.26 8.72 -39.36
C LEU A 13 -11.20 8.17 -40.33
N PHE A 14 -10.00 7.83 -39.83
CA PHE A 14 -8.99 7.10 -40.63
C PHE A 14 -7.96 6.29 -39.81
N ILE A 15 -8.20 5.99 -38.54
CA ILE A 15 -7.28 5.15 -37.71
C ILE A 15 -7.79 3.70 -37.57
N GLY A 16 -8.99 3.38 -38.07
CA GLY A 16 -9.53 2.01 -38.03
C GLY A 16 -9.11 1.07 -39.17
N ILE A 17 -8.32 1.52 -40.16
CA ILE A 17 -8.00 0.72 -41.37
C ILE A 17 -6.49 0.68 -41.70
N SER A 18 -5.62 1.36 -40.94
CA SER A 18 -4.18 1.42 -41.26
C SER A 18 -3.26 0.43 -40.52
N ILE A 19 -3.79 -0.65 -39.93
CA ILE A 19 -2.94 -1.71 -39.33
C ILE A 19 -2.96 -3.03 -40.14
N LEU A 20 -3.82 -3.19 -41.15
CA LEU A 20 -3.86 -4.42 -41.95
C LEU A 20 -2.96 -4.45 -43.20
N SER A 21 -1.96 -3.58 -43.35
CA SER A 21 -1.11 -3.60 -44.57
C SER A 21 0.38 -3.37 -44.42
N ASN A 22 0.98 -3.42 -43.23
CA ASN A 22 2.45 -3.37 -43.11
C ASN A 22 3.02 -4.28 -42.00
N LEU A 23 2.66 -5.56 -42.03
CA LEU A 23 3.44 -6.62 -41.37
C LEU A 23 4.24 -7.38 -42.45
N SER A 24 5.42 -6.83 -42.77
CA SER A 24 6.45 -7.53 -43.51
C SER A 24 7.22 -8.45 -42.57
N VAL A 25 6.79 -9.73 -42.54
CA VAL A 25 7.58 -10.95 -42.39
C VAL A 25 8.63 -10.97 -41.26
N GLY A 26 8.22 -11.52 -40.12
CA GLY A 26 9.06 -12.28 -39.20
C GLY A 26 8.19 -13.37 -38.57
N HIS A 27 8.24 -14.59 -39.10
CA HIS A 27 7.50 -15.75 -38.60
C HIS A 27 7.85 -16.07 -37.15
N THR A 28 6.83 -16.27 -36.31
CA THR A 28 6.78 -17.29 -35.25
C THR A 28 5.32 -17.64 -34.98
N ALA A 29 5.06 -18.94 -34.86
CA ALA A 29 3.76 -19.58 -34.83
C ALA A 29 2.82 -19.02 -33.75
N ILE A 30 1.56 -18.82 -34.14
CA ILE A 30 0.43 -18.76 -33.20
C ILE A 30 0.32 -20.18 -32.62
N ASN A 31 0.89 -20.38 -31.43
CA ASN A 31 0.74 -21.64 -30.73
C ASN A 31 -0.71 -21.74 -30.23
N SER A 32 -1.29 -22.87 -30.59
CA SER A 32 -2.55 -23.43 -30.15
C SER A 32 -2.66 -23.48 -28.63
N GLU A 33 -3.52 -22.64 -28.04
CA GLU A 33 -4.20 -22.91 -26.77
C GLU A 33 -5.38 -21.92 -26.57
N LEU A 34 -6.21 -21.76 -27.61
CA LEU A 34 -7.55 -21.19 -27.43
C LEU A 34 -8.43 -22.33 -26.88
N GLY A 35 -8.50 -22.43 -25.55
CA GLY A 35 -9.48 -23.28 -24.87
C GLY A 35 -10.90 -22.96 -25.35
N ASN A 36 -11.77 -23.98 -25.39
CA ASN A 36 -13.17 -23.82 -25.79
C ASN A 36 -13.82 -22.65 -25.02
N PHE A 37 -14.17 -21.57 -25.73
CA PHE A 37 -14.89 -20.44 -25.15
C PHE A 37 -16.40 -20.70 -25.19
N ASP A 38 -17.09 -20.35 -24.11
CA ASP A 38 -18.54 -20.39 -24.05
C ASP A 38 -19.16 -19.38 -25.04
N GLU A 39 -20.27 -19.79 -25.64
CA GLU A 39 -21.01 -19.06 -26.68
C GLU A 39 -21.45 -17.67 -26.17
N GLY A 40 -20.88 -16.60 -26.72
CA GLY A 40 -21.23 -15.20 -26.37
C GLY A 40 -20.21 -14.46 -25.49
N SER A 41 -19.01 -15.03 -25.29
CA SER A 41 -17.91 -14.38 -24.56
C SER A 41 -17.48 -13.05 -25.22
N LYS A 42 -17.34 -11.97 -24.43
CA LYS A 42 -16.88 -10.64 -24.89
C LYS A 42 -15.61 -10.22 -24.14
N PHE A 43 -14.81 -9.32 -24.71
CA PHE A 43 -13.71 -8.66 -24.01
C PHE A 43 -13.68 -7.15 -24.25
N TYR A 44 -13.05 -6.43 -23.33
CA TYR A 44 -12.90 -4.98 -23.35
C TYR A 44 -11.54 -4.61 -23.96
N GLN A 45 -11.56 -4.01 -25.16
CA GLN A 45 -10.39 -3.39 -25.76
C GLN A 45 -10.29 -1.94 -25.26
N ILE A 46 -9.27 -1.65 -24.46
CA ILE A 46 -9.09 -0.38 -23.77
C ILE A 46 -7.88 0.35 -24.38
N TYR A 47 -8.11 1.54 -24.91
CA TYR A 47 -7.07 2.46 -25.35
C TYR A 47 -6.83 3.45 -24.23
N TYR A 48 -5.67 3.39 -23.58
CA TYR A 48 -5.41 4.18 -22.37
C TYR A 48 -4.33 5.23 -22.57
N ASN A 49 -4.58 6.43 -22.04
CA ASN A 49 -3.74 7.63 -22.20
C ASN A 49 -3.02 8.09 -20.92
N GLY A 50 -3.15 7.34 -19.81
CA GLY A 50 -2.50 7.67 -18.54
C GLY A 50 -3.27 8.62 -17.63
N VAL A 51 -4.46 9.07 -18.02
CA VAL A 51 -5.33 9.95 -17.21
C VAL A 51 -6.38 9.10 -16.49
N GLU A 52 -6.86 9.55 -15.33
CA GLU A 52 -7.91 8.83 -14.62
C GLU A 52 -9.20 8.75 -15.46
N GLU A 53 -9.71 7.54 -15.71
CA GLU A 53 -10.84 7.29 -16.59
C GLU A 53 -11.71 6.14 -16.05
N GLU A 54 -13.03 6.26 -16.18
CA GLU A 54 -14.00 5.27 -15.69
C GLU A 54 -14.59 4.42 -16.83
N ILE A 55 -14.68 3.12 -16.59
CA ILE A 55 -15.29 2.13 -17.48
C ILE A 55 -16.43 1.49 -16.71
N VAL A 56 -17.65 1.68 -17.17
CA VAL A 56 -18.83 0.98 -16.62
C VAL A 56 -18.89 -0.41 -17.23
N ILE A 57 -18.83 -1.43 -16.40
CA ILE A 57 -18.81 -2.84 -16.82
C ILE A 57 -20.22 -3.39 -16.90
N ASN A 58 -21.02 -3.11 -15.88
CA ASN A 58 -22.44 -3.39 -15.79
C ASN A 58 -23.08 -2.41 -14.79
N ASP A 59 -24.40 -2.48 -14.59
CA ASP A 59 -25.16 -1.56 -13.72
C ASP A 59 -24.62 -1.46 -12.28
N ASN A 60 -23.85 -2.47 -11.86
CA ASN A 60 -23.37 -2.64 -10.50
C ASN A 60 -21.83 -2.67 -10.42
N THR A 61 -21.07 -2.56 -11.51
CA THR A 61 -19.60 -2.68 -11.49
C THR A 61 -18.95 -1.63 -12.37
N THR A 62 -18.05 -0.85 -11.78
CA THR A 62 -17.24 0.17 -12.47
C THR A 62 -15.76 -0.12 -12.29
N LEU A 63 -14.97 0.01 -13.35
CA LEU A 63 -13.52 -0.02 -13.34
C LEU A 63 -12.97 1.38 -13.62
N THR A 64 -12.30 1.98 -12.64
CA THR A 64 -11.58 3.25 -12.79
C THR A 64 -10.10 2.95 -13.03
N LEU A 65 -9.53 3.42 -14.14
CA LEU A 65 -8.09 3.42 -14.36
C LEU A 65 -7.53 4.71 -13.76
N THR A 66 -6.49 4.64 -12.92
CA THR A 66 -6.03 5.77 -12.09
C THR A 66 -4.64 6.28 -12.44
N GLY A 67 -4.02 5.74 -13.49
CA GLY A 67 -2.73 6.17 -14.02
C GLY A 67 -1.79 5.00 -14.31
N TRP A 68 -0.67 5.29 -14.97
CA TRP A 68 0.39 4.29 -15.13
C TRP A 68 1.02 3.94 -13.77
N VAL A 69 1.37 2.67 -13.57
CA VAL A 69 2.17 2.27 -12.39
C VAL A 69 3.56 2.92 -12.45
N ASP A 70 4.12 2.99 -13.65
CA ASP A 70 5.36 3.66 -13.98
C ASP A 70 5.19 4.37 -15.34
N GLU A 71 5.37 5.69 -15.32
CA GLU A 71 5.23 6.57 -16.48
C GLU A 71 6.28 6.31 -17.57
N GLU A 72 7.44 5.74 -17.23
CA GLU A 72 8.50 5.49 -18.21
C GLU A 72 8.28 4.19 -18.98
N SER A 73 7.96 3.08 -18.29
CA SER A 73 7.75 1.77 -18.93
C SER A 73 6.33 1.56 -19.46
N GLN A 74 5.33 2.14 -18.79
CA GLN A 74 3.90 2.01 -19.11
C GLN A 74 3.47 0.54 -19.30
N GLY A 75 4.09 -0.40 -18.58
CA GLY A 75 3.78 -1.83 -18.68
C GLY A 75 2.51 -2.23 -17.92
N TYR A 76 2.09 -1.39 -16.97
CA TYR A 76 0.97 -1.66 -16.08
C TYR A 76 0.17 -0.38 -15.79
N VAL A 77 -1.13 -0.54 -15.58
CA VAL A 77 -2.07 0.53 -15.23
C VAL A 77 -2.62 0.26 -13.84
N ASN A 78 -2.56 1.25 -12.95
CA ASN A 78 -3.30 1.20 -11.70
C ASN A 78 -4.78 1.38 -12.00
N GLY A 79 -5.62 0.64 -11.29
CA GLY A 79 -7.05 0.81 -11.39
C GLY A 79 -7.76 0.48 -10.09
N ARG A 80 -9.07 0.65 -10.09
CA ARG A 80 -9.95 0.43 -8.97
C ARG A 80 -11.27 -0.13 -9.51
N ILE A 81 -11.69 -1.26 -8.98
CA ILE A 81 -13.02 -1.82 -9.26
C ILE A 81 -13.95 -1.42 -8.13
N GLU A 82 -15.10 -0.89 -8.46
CA GLU A 82 -16.19 -0.59 -7.55
C GLU A 82 -17.39 -1.45 -7.91
N ILE A 83 -17.75 -2.40 -7.03
CA ILE A 83 -18.89 -3.30 -7.18
C ILE A 83 -19.96 -2.90 -6.16
N VAL A 84 -21.07 -2.38 -6.66
CA VAL A 84 -22.25 -2.00 -5.89
C VAL A 84 -23.17 -3.21 -5.76
N THR A 85 -23.39 -3.65 -4.52
CA THR A 85 -24.40 -4.65 -4.17
C THR A 85 -25.56 -3.98 -3.45
N ASP A 86 -26.69 -4.66 -3.29
CA ASP A 86 -27.89 -4.15 -2.61
C ASP A 86 -27.62 -3.65 -1.17
N THR A 87 -26.51 -4.08 -0.55
CA THR A 87 -26.21 -3.83 0.87
C THR A 87 -24.84 -3.17 1.11
N SER A 88 -23.96 -3.10 0.11
CA SER A 88 -22.61 -2.55 0.28
C SER A 88 -21.94 -2.22 -1.05
N MET A 89 -20.94 -1.34 -1.02
CA MET A 89 -20.06 -1.08 -2.16
C MET A 89 -18.68 -1.65 -1.85
N ILE A 90 -18.24 -2.58 -2.68
CA ILE A 90 -16.92 -3.22 -2.59
C ILE A 90 -15.98 -2.45 -3.49
N THR A 91 -14.91 -1.91 -2.94
CA THR A 91 -13.86 -1.21 -3.70
C THR A 91 -12.58 -2.04 -3.64
N LYS A 92 -11.97 -2.31 -4.79
CA LYS A 92 -10.75 -3.09 -4.92
C LYS A 92 -9.76 -2.37 -5.82
N ASP A 93 -8.66 -1.89 -5.26
CA ASP A 93 -7.54 -1.41 -6.09
C ASP A 93 -6.88 -2.62 -6.79
N ILE A 94 -6.56 -2.44 -8.07
CA ILE A 94 -6.03 -3.48 -8.95
C ILE A 94 -4.88 -2.92 -9.80
N THR A 95 -4.09 -3.81 -10.36
CA THR A 95 -3.10 -3.48 -11.38
C THR A 95 -3.41 -4.31 -12.63
N LEU A 96 -3.56 -3.63 -13.76
CA LEU A 96 -3.91 -4.22 -15.04
C LEU A 96 -2.67 -4.28 -15.94
N ASN A 97 -2.50 -5.39 -16.64
CA ASN A 97 -1.39 -5.61 -17.55
C ASN A 97 -1.64 -4.93 -18.91
N VAL A 98 -0.60 -4.31 -19.46
CA VAL A 98 -0.63 -3.70 -20.80
C VAL A 98 0.07 -4.67 -21.75
N SER A 99 -0.72 -5.51 -22.43
CA SER A 99 -0.18 -6.52 -23.34
C SER A 99 -1.03 -6.71 -24.60
N GLU A 100 -0.44 -7.35 -25.62
CA GLU A 100 -1.12 -7.77 -26.85
C GLU A 100 -1.98 -9.04 -26.64
N GLU A 101 -2.00 -9.60 -25.44
CA GLU A 101 -2.79 -10.78 -25.07
C GLU A 101 -4.10 -10.37 -24.34
N ILE A 102 -5.13 -11.22 -24.42
CA ILE A 102 -6.37 -11.01 -23.66
C ILE A 102 -6.12 -11.49 -22.23
N ASN A 103 -6.22 -10.57 -21.28
CA ASN A 103 -6.06 -10.82 -19.86
C ASN A 103 -7.44 -11.00 -19.20
N GLU A 104 -7.47 -11.62 -18.03
CA GLU A 104 -8.70 -11.84 -17.27
C GLU A 104 -8.60 -11.17 -15.89
N LEU A 105 -9.66 -10.46 -15.53
CA LEU A 105 -9.83 -9.71 -14.29
C LEU A 105 -11.00 -10.31 -13.52
N ALA A 106 -10.71 -10.95 -12.39
CA ALA A 106 -11.77 -11.42 -11.49
C ALA A 106 -12.48 -10.24 -10.82
N LEU A 107 -13.77 -10.10 -11.10
CA LEU A 107 -14.69 -9.14 -10.48
C LEU A 107 -15.26 -9.75 -9.19
N SER A 108 -15.59 -11.04 -9.19
CA SER A 108 -16.05 -11.82 -8.02
C SER A 108 -15.63 -13.29 -8.12
N ASP A 109 -16.07 -14.14 -7.19
CA ASP A 109 -15.78 -15.59 -7.21
C ASP A 109 -16.39 -16.32 -8.42
N PHE A 110 -17.38 -15.70 -9.09
CA PHE A 110 -18.08 -16.26 -10.26
C PHE A 110 -18.09 -15.31 -11.46
N GLU A 111 -17.82 -14.02 -11.20
CA GLU A 111 -17.67 -12.86 -12.09
C GLU A 111 -16.26 -12.64 -12.65
N SER A 112 -16.00 -12.74 -13.96
CA SER A 112 -14.75 -12.21 -14.54
C SER A 112 -14.98 -11.32 -15.77
N MET A 113 -14.09 -10.36 -15.93
CA MET A 113 -13.97 -9.52 -17.12
C MET A 113 -12.73 -9.95 -17.91
N LYS A 114 -12.87 -10.07 -19.23
CA LYS A 114 -11.73 -10.17 -20.13
C LYS A 114 -11.39 -8.79 -20.68
N TYR A 115 -10.12 -8.43 -20.71
CA TYR A 115 -9.67 -7.12 -21.14
C TYR A 115 -8.32 -7.18 -21.87
N GLN A 116 -8.09 -6.15 -22.69
CA GLN A 116 -6.82 -5.88 -23.34
C GLN A 116 -6.55 -4.38 -23.29
N ILE A 117 -5.36 -3.96 -22.84
CA ILE A 117 -4.99 -2.54 -22.76
C ILE A 117 -3.92 -2.22 -23.79
N THR A 118 -4.16 -1.18 -24.58
CA THR A 118 -3.21 -0.64 -25.55
C THR A 118 -2.93 0.83 -25.25
N LYS A 119 -1.65 1.20 -25.30
CA LYS A 119 -1.19 2.58 -25.12
C LYS A 119 -1.75 3.47 -26.23
N SER A 120 -2.33 4.62 -25.88
CA SER A 120 -2.96 5.53 -26.83
C SER A 120 -2.84 6.99 -26.37
N ASN A 121 -2.95 7.94 -27.29
CA ASN A 121 -2.97 9.37 -26.97
C ASN A 121 -4.38 9.87 -26.56
N SER A 122 -5.40 9.02 -26.66
CA SER A 122 -6.77 9.30 -26.27
C SER A 122 -7.40 8.09 -25.63
N PHE A 123 -8.22 8.32 -24.60
CA PHE A 123 -9.00 7.27 -23.97
C PHE A 123 -10.13 6.76 -24.88
N GLY A 124 -10.35 5.45 -24.88
CA GLY A 124 -11.46 4.81 -25.58
C GLY A 124 -11.64 3.36 -25.15
N VAL A 125 -12.88 2.86 -25.22
CA VAL A 125 -13.21 1.47 -24.90
C VAL A 125 -14.11 0.89 -25.97
N GLU A 126 -13.74 -0.27 -26.49
CA GLU A 126 -14.54 -1.05 -27.44
C GLU A 126 -14.83 -2.43 -26.84
N ILE A 127 -16.07 -2.89 -26.93
CA ILE A 127 -16.47 -4.22 -26.47
C ILE A 127 -16.52 -5.15 -27.69
N VAL A 128 -15.66 -6.15 -27.71
CA VAL A 128 -15.48 -7.06 -28.84
C VAL A 128 -16.08 -8.43 -28.51
N ASP A 129 -16.92 -8.95 -29.39
CA ASP A 129 -17.49 -10.30 -29.29
C ASP A 129 -16.51 -11.33 -29.88
N LEU A 130 -16.10 -12.31 -29.06
CA LEU A 130 -15.11 -13.33 -29.42
C LEU A 130 -15.60 -14.25 -30.54
N ASN A 131 -16.92 -14.35 -30.78
CA ASN A 131 -17.47 -15.12 -31.89
C ASN A 131 -17.19 -14.49 -33.27
N THR A 132 -16.90 -13.19 -33.32
CA THR A 132 -16.59 -12.47 -34.57
C THR A 132 -15.17 -12.73 -35.08
N MET A 133 -14.26 -13.21 -34.22
CA MET A 133 -12.86 -13.53 -34.56
C MET A 133 -12.69 -14.92 -35.20
N ASN A 134 -13.57 -15.88 -34.90
CA ASN A 134 -13.56 -17.20 -35.54
C ASN A 134 -14.05 -17.19 -37.00
N ASN A 135 -14.80 -16.16 -37.42
CA ASN A 135 -15.28 -16.02 -38.79
C ASN A 135 -14.30 -15.29 -39.73
N LEU A 136 -13.17 -14.79 -39.22
CA LEU A 136 -12.08 -14.26 -40.05
C LEU A 136 -10.97 -15.30 -40.31
N SER A 137 -10.79 -16.27 -39.40
CA SER A 137 -9.85 -17.38 -39.59
C SER A 137 -10.34 -18.42 -40.61
N ASN A 138 -11.66 -18.60 -40.76
CA ASN A 138 -12.24 -19.61 -41.67
C ASN A 138 -12.41 -19.18 -43.13
N VAL A 139 -12.07 -17.93 -43.50
CA VAL A 139 -12.12 -17.46 -44.89
C VAL A 139 -10.75 -17.54 -45.59
N VAL A 140 -9.65 -17.67 -44.83
CA VAL A 140 -8.28 -17.68 -45.39
C VAL A 140 -7.75 -19.08 -45.68
N GLU A 141 -8.39 -20.14 -45.17
CA GLU A 141 -7.90 -21.52 -45.32
C GLU A 141 -8.38 -22.24 -46.60
N ASN A 142 -9.31 -21.66 -47.37
CA ASN A 142 -9.81 -22.25 -48.62
C ASN A 142 -9.71 -21.29 -49.80
N GLN A 143 -8.49 -20.93 -50.20
CA GLN A 143 -8.16 -20.73 -51.61
C GLN A 143 -6.65 -20.77 -51.81
N GLU A 144 -6.16 -21.90 -52.32
CA GLU A 144 -4.85 -21.98 -52.97
C GLU A 144 -4.75 -20.87 -54.02
N LEU A 145 -3.76 -20.00 -53.91
CA LEU A 145 -3.33 -19.15 -55.01
C LEU A 145 -1.86 -19.42 -55.31
N THR A 146 -1.70 -20.29 -56.31
CA THR A 146 -0.48 -20.43 -57.09
C THR A 146 -0.15 -19.13 -57.79
N SER A 147 1.13 -18.79 -57.80
CA SER A 147 1.70 -17.60 -58.41
C SER A 147 1.47 -17.54 -59.92
N ASN A 148 1.00 -16.40 -60.43
CA ASN A 148 1.44 -15.83 -61.69
C ASN A 148 1.15 -14.32 -61.78
N THR A 149 2.18 -13.59 -62.19
CA THR A 149 2.22 -12.15 -62.49
C THR A 149 1.30 -11.76 -63.64
N THR A 150 0.56 -10.65 -63.53
CA THR A 150 0.52 -9.54 -64.52
C THR A 150 -0.41 -8.40 -64.09
N ASP A 151 -0.05 -7.18 -64.50
CA ASP A 151 -0.76 -5.90 -64.36
C ASP A 151 -2.25 -5.94 -64.73
N ASN A 152 -3.12 -5.29 -63.93
CA ASN A 152 -3.90 -4.11 -64.33
C ASN A 152 -5.05 -3.78 -63.36
N ASN A 153 -5.30 -2.47 -63.21
CA ASN A 153 -6.51 -1.86 -62.66
C ASN A 153 -7.80 -2.58 -63.13
N GLN A 154 -8.66 -2.97 -62.19
CA GLN A 154 -10.11 -2.92 -62.37
C GLN A 154 -10.86 -2.89 -61.04
N THR A 155 -11.60 -1.80 -60.82
CA THR A 155 -12.68 -1.65 -59.85
C THR A 155 -13.87 -2.55 -60.20
N VAL A 156 -14.45 -3.20 -59.20
CA VAL A 156 -15.82 -3.74 -59.27
C VAL A 156 -16.65 -3.16 -58.12
N THR A 157 -17.69 -2.44 -58.50
CA THR A 157 -18.81 -1.93 -57.68
C THR A 157 -19.84 -3.02 -57.39
N VAL A 158 -20.46 -2.98 -56.21
CA VAL A 158 -21.80 -3.53 -55.99
C VAL A 158 -22.64 -2.49 -55.25
N GLU A 159 -23.71 -2.03 -55.90
CA GLU A 159 -24.77 -1.17 -55.37
C GLU A 159 -25.76 -1.97 -54.53
N ILE A 160 -26.31 -1.36 -53.47
CA ILE A 160 -27.72 -1.53 -53.11
C ILE A 160 -28.32 -0.16 -52.73
N SER A 161 -29.46 0.10 -53.36
CA SER A 161 -30.32 1.27 -53.44
C SER A 161 -30.89 1.78 -52.11
N GLY A 162 -31.02 3.11 -52.00
CA GLY A 162 -31.86 3.79 -51.01
C GLY A 162 -33.15 4.35 -51.61
N GLU A 163 -34.04 4.78 -50.71
CA GLU A 163 -35.12 5.77 -50.87
C GLU A 163 -35.78 5.91 -49.49
N GLU A 164 -36.26 7.04 -48.98
CA GLU A 164 -36.03 8.47 -49.18
C GLU A 164 -36.75 9.17 -48.01
N TYR A 165 -36.20 10.26 -47.46
CA TYR A 165 -36.87 11.14 -46.49
C TYR A 165 -36.85 12.58 -47.02
N LYS A 166 -38.02 13.21 -47.14
CA LYS A 166 -38.32 14.67 -47.07
C LYS A 166 -39.85 14.82 -47.27
N LYS A 167 -40.59 15.75 -46.64
CA LYS A 167 -40.40 17.22 -46.61
C LYS A 167 -41.51 17.92 -45.77
N SER A 168 -41.19 19.13 -45.25
CA SER A 168 -42.06 20.34 -45.04
C SER A 168 -43.24 20.29 -44.02
N THR A 169 -43.73 21.34 -43.33
CA THR A 169 -43.66 22.83 -43.40
C THR A 169 -44.30 23.47 -42.14
N GLU A 170 -44.18 24.80 -42.01
CA GLU A 170 -44.67 25.73 -40.96
C GLU A 170 -46.21 25.97 -40.88
N ALA A 171 -46.62 26.56 -39.72
CA ALA A 171 -47.61 27.64 -39.50
C ALA A 171 -49.11 27.38 -39.12
N THR A 172 -49.44 27.81 -37.87
CA THR A 172 -50.61 28.60 -37.36
C THR A 172 -52.09 28.22 -37.65
N ALA A 173 -52.89 28.08 -36.57
CA ALA A 173 -54.07 28.92 -36.18
C ALA A 173 -55.28 28.16 -35.55
N GLU A 174 -55.64 28.61 -34.34
CA GLU A 174 -56.96 28.77 -33.66
C GLU A 174 -58.10 27.71 -33.58
N LEU A 175 -58.48 27.46 -32.31
CA LEU A 175 -59.81 27.40 -31.66
C LEU A 175 -60.88 26.38 -32.08
N GLY A 176 -61.24 25.52 -31.11
CA GLY A 176 -62.51 24.80 -31.02
C GLY A 176 -62.59 23.99 -29.71
N ALA A 177 -63.60 24.28 -28.89
CA ALA A 177 -63.77 23.82 -27.51
C ALA A 177 -64.53 22.48 -27.36
N ASP A 178 -64.51 21.98 -26.12
CA ASP A 178 -65.29 20.87 -25.50
C ASP A 178 -64.74 19.46 -25.78
N SER A 179 -64.57 18.54 -24.82
CA SER A 179 -65.17 18.40 -23.48
C SER A 179 -64.29 17.52 -22.57
N LEU A 180 -64.48 17.75 -21.26
CA LEU A 180 -63.89 17.15 -20.05
C LEU A 180 -63.73 15.62 -20.05
N GLU A 181 -62.63 15.14 -19.45
CA GLU A 181 -62.67 14.16 -18.34
C GLU A 181 -61.36 14.18 -17.54
N GLU A 182 -61.51 14.17 -16.21
CA GLU A 182 -60.46 14.31 -15.19
C GLU A 182 -59.59 13.05 -15.07
N SER A 183 -58.27 13.25 -14.92
CA SER A 183 -57.48 12.40 -14.04
C SER A 183 -56.36 13.21 -13.38
N ASP A 184 -56.48 13.26 -12.07
CA ASP A 184 -55.64 13.90 -11.06
C ASP A 184 -54.17 13.47 -11.16
N GLU A 185 -53.27 14.39 -11.54
CA GLU A 185 -51.84 14.25 -11.29
C GLU A 185 -51.34 15.45 -10.47
N SER A 186 -51.16 15.19 -9.18
CA SER A 186 -50.44 16.04 -8.25
C SER A 186 -49.02 16.30 -8.76
N VAL A 187 -48.75 17.54 -9.17
CA VAL A 187 -47.38 18.03 -9.41
C VAL A 187 -46.62 18.02 -8.09
N GLN A 188 -45.78 17.01 -7.87
CA GLN A 188 -44.79 17.05 -6.80
C GLN A 188 -43.72 18.09 -7.14
N SER A 189 -43.65 19.12 -6.30
CA SER A 189 -42.57 20.10 -6.26
C SER A 189 -41.22 19.40 -6.06
N ILE A 190 -40.30 19.53 -7.02
CA ILE A 190 -38.90 19.12 -6.85
C ILE A 190 -38.29 20.03 -5.76
N SER A 191 -38.19 19.50 -4.55
CA SER A 191 -37.36 20.08 -3.49
C SER A 191 -35.91 20.03 -3.96
N THR A 192 -35.38 21.15 -4.47
CA THR A 192 -33.95 21.27 -4.75
C THR A 192 -33.18 21.30 -3.43
N SER A 193 -32.57 20.17 -3.05
CA SER A 193 -31.70 20.06 -1.89
C SER A 193 -30.65 21.17 -1.88
N SER A 194 -30.51 21.87 -0.75
CA SER A 194 -29.61 23.03 -0.63
C SER A 194 -28.82 22.98 0.67
N VAL A 195 -27.52 23.29 0.60
CA VAL A 195 -26.72 23.52 1.80
C VAL A 195 -26.95 24.94 2.33
N MET A 196 -27.12 25.07 3.64
CA MET A 196 -27.33 26.31 4.37
C MET A 196 -26.20 26.51 5.37
N TYR A 197 -25.69 27.74 5.51
CA TYR A 197 -24.57 27.99 6.41
C TYR A 197 -24.51 29.44 6.90
N SER A 198 -23.87 29.63 8.04
CA SER A 198 -23.59 30.94 8.63
C SER A 198 -22.24 30.92 9.33
N THR A 199 -21.56 32.07 9.37
CA THR A 199 -20.28 32.23 10.07
C THR A 199 -20.39 33.25 11.20
N HIS A 200 -19.65 33.01 12.29
CA HIS A 200 -19.41 34.00 13.35
C HIS A 200 -18.18 34.83 12.97
N VAL A 201 -18.38 36.13 12.78
CA VAL A 201 -17.34 37.06 12.34
C VAL A 201 -16.90 37.93 13.52
N GLN A 202 -15.60 38.18 13.63
CA GLN A 202 -15.04 39.10 14.62
C GLN A 202 -15.81 40.44 14.65
N ASP A 203 -16.16 40.88 15.86
CA ASP A 203 -16.89 42.12 16.17
C ASP A 203 -18.34 42.19 15.66
N TYR A 204 -18.77 41.30 14.75
CA TYR A 204 -20.11 41.28 14.19
C TYR A 204 -20.99 40.13 14.70
N GLY A 205 -20.37 39.07 15.22
CA GLY A 205 -21.08 37.88 15.66
C GLY A 205 -21.59 37.01 14.51
N TRP A 206 -22.62 36.21 14.79
CA TRP A 206 -23.27 35.37 13.78
C TRP A 206 -23.90 36.23 12.68
N GLN A 207 -23.52 35.96 11.44
CA GLN A 207 -24.12 36.57 10.25
C GLN A 207 -25.39 35.82 9.82
N ASP A 208 -26.13 36.40 8.89
CA ASP A 208 -27.32 35.77 8.29
C ASP A 208 -26.99 34.41 7.66
N ILE A 209 -27.97 33.51 7.70
CA ILE A 209 -27.86 32.19 7.06
C ILE A 209 -27.97 32.40 5.54
N VAL A 210 -26.98 31.87 4.82
CA VAL A 210 -26.93 31.86 3.36
C VAL A 210 -27.05 30.45 2.82
N ALA A 211 -27.32 30.32 1.51
CA ALA A 211 -27.55 29.06 0.84
C ALA A 211 -26.62 28.89 -0.37
N ASN A 212 -26.27 27.64 -0.69
CA ASN A 212 -25.73 27.19 -1.99
C ASN A 212 -24.93 28.27 -2.78
N GLY A 213 -23.67 28.45 -2.40
CA GLY A 213 -22.70 29.27 -3.11
C GLY A 213 -22.73 30.76 -2.80
N ALA A 214 -23.68 31.23 -1.99
CA ALA A 214 -23.69 32.60 -1.50
C ALA A 214 -22.63 32.83 -0.41
N LEU A 215 -21.92 33.96 -0.47
CA LEU A 215 -20.85 34.29 0.47
C LEU A 215 -21.34 34.37 1.92
N SER A 216 -20.64 33.70 2.85
CA SER A 216 -20.77 33.93 4.30
C SER A 216 -19.44 34.46 4.86
N GLY A 217 -19.49 35.55 5.62
CA GLY A 217 -18.31 36.23 6.15
C GLY A 217 -18.08 37.61 5.55
N THR A 218 -16.81 38.04 5.47
CA THR A 218 -16.44 39.37 4.97
C THR A 218 -15.30 39.29 3.94
N LYS A 219 -15.28 40.25 3.02
CA LYS A 219 -14.21 40.40 2.03
C LYS A 219 -13.63 41.81 2.10
N GLY A 220 -12.31 41.91 2.20
CA GLY A 220 -11.59 43.19 2.07
C GLY A 220 -11.64 44.11 3.30
N VAL A 221 -12.18 43.65 4.42
CA VAL A 221 -12.26 44.42 5.69
C VAL A 221 -11.49 43.79 6.85
N ALA A 222 -10.70 42.75 6.56
CA ALA A 222 -9.77 42.11 7.49
C ALA A 222 -10.39 41.53 8.79
N LYS A 223 -11.68 41.13 8.76
CA LYS A 223 -12.33 40.46 9.89
C LYS A 223 -12.21 38.95 9.77
N ARG A 224 -11.73 38.30 10.83
CA ARG A 224 -11.61 36.84 10.90
C ARG A 224 -12.97 36.17 11.08
N LEU A 225 -13.11 34.98 10.54
CA LEU A 225 -14.10 34.00 11.00
C LEU A 225 -13.61 33.39 12.32
N GLU A 226 -14.53 33.15 13.25
CA GLU A 226 -14.25 32.52 14.54
C GLU A 226 -15.00 31.19 14.72
N ALA A 227 -16.15 31.03 14.05
CA ALA A 227 -16.93 29.80 14.05
C ALA A 227 -17.83 29.68 12.80
N ILE A 228 -18.36 28.49 12.54
CA ILE A 228 -19.29 28.18 11.45
C ILE A 228 -20.38 27.18 11.88
N LYS A 229 -21.56 27.30 11.27
CA LYS A 229 -22.64 26.29 11.28
C LYS A 229 -23.03 25.97 9.84
N ILE A 230 -23.19 24.69 9.53
CA ILE A 230 -23.57 24.17 8.22
C ILE A 230 -24.68 23.14 8.38
N SER A 231 -25.78 23.28 7.64
CA SER A 231 -26.97 22.42 7.64
C SER A 231 -27.62 22.39 6.25
N GLY A 232 -28.87 21.91 6.14
CA GLY A 232 -29.68 22.00 4.92
C GLY A 232 -29.92 20.66 4.21
N VAL A 233 -28.96 19.74 4.29
CA VAL A 233 -29.14 18.32 3.95
C VAL A 233 -28.63 17.44 5.10
N PRO A 234 -29.22 16.25 5.33
CA PRO A 234 -28.77 15.37 6.40
C PRO A 234 -27.35 14.85 6.15
N GLY A 235 -26.58 14.61 7.20
CA GLY A 235 -25.28 13.96 7.08
C GLY A 235 -24.14 14.89 6.69
N ILE A 236 -24.23 16.19 6.94
CA ILE A 236 -23.08 17.09 6.80
C ILE A 236 -22.20 16.94 8.04
N SER A 237 -20.94 16.57 7.85
CA SER A 237 -19.92 16.45 8.88
C SER A 237 -18.75 17.39 8.59
N TYR A 238 -18.33 18.20 9.56
CA TYR A 238 -17.32 19.23 9.35
C TYR A 238 -16.53 19.56 10.61
N ARG A 239 -15.30 20.02 10.41
CA ARG A 239 -14.41 20.53 11.47
C ARG A 239 -13.64 21.75 10.98
N THR A 240 -13.08 22.50 11.92
CA THR A 240 -12.27 23.69 11.63
C THR A 240 -10.91 23.60 12.31
N HIS A 241 -9.90 24.19 11.66
CA HIS A 241 -8.59 24.43 12.24
C HIS A 241 -8.61 25.80 12.92
N VAL A 242 -8.44 25.81 14.25
CA VAL A 242 -8.54 27.02 15.07
C VAL A 242 -7.16 27.41 15.60
N GLN A 243 -6.87 28.71 15.60
CA GLN A 243 -5.66 29.24 16.20
C GLN A 243 -5.39 28.67 17.60
N ASP A 244 -4.14 28.22 17.81
CA ASP A 244 -3.60 27.63 19.04
C ASP A 244 -4.22 26.27 19.45
N TYR A 245 -5.30 25.82 18.79
CA TYR A 245 -5.97 24.54 19.07
C TYR A 245 -5.76 23.50 17.97
N GLY A 246 -5.48 23.93 16.73
CA GLY A 246 -5.37 23.04 15.59
C GLY A 246 -6.73 22.58 15.07
N TRP A 247 -6.76 21.44 14.38
CA TRP A 247 -7.99 20.78 13.96
C TRP A 247 -8.80 20.31 15.17
N GLN A 248 -10.05 20.73 15.26
CA GLN A 248 -10.99 20.25 16.27
C GLN A 248 -11.74 18.99 15.80
N ASP A 249 -12.47 18.35 16.70
CA ASP A 249 -13.34 17.22 16.37
C ASP A 249 -14.42 17.58 15.34
N PHE A 250 -14.84 16.58 14.56
CA PHE A 250 -15.97 16.73 13.65
C PHE A 250 -17.28 16.98 14.41
N VAL A 251 -18.04 17.96 13.91
CA VAL A 251 -19.43 18.19 14.30
C VAL A 251 -20.34 17.88 13.12
N SER A 252 -21.63 17.75 13.39
CA SER A 252 -22.64 17.44 12.38
C SER A 252 -23.76 18.47 12.37
N ASP A 253 -24.34 18.71 11.19
CA ASP A 253 -25.66 19.31 10.97
C ASP A 253 -26.06 20.45 11.96
N GLY A 254 -25.64 21.67 11.65
CA GLY A 254 -26.03 22.90 12.35
C GLY A 254 -25.31 23.14 13.69
N LYS A 255 -24.52 22.19 14.19
CA LYS A 255 -23.67 22.38 15.38
C LYS A 255 -22.55 23.40 15.12
N ILE A 256 -21.99 23.97 16.18
CA ILE A 256 -20.90 24.96 16.04
C ILE A 256 -19.58 24.23 15.85
N SER A 257 -18.82 24.59 14.80
CA SER A 257 -17.38 24.31 14.70
C SER A 257 -16.60 25.61 14.84
N GLY A 258 -15.56 25.64 15.66
CA GLY A 258 -14.80 26.85 16.00
C GLY A 258 -15.10 27.36 17.42
N THR A 259 -14.87 28.65 17.66
CA THR A 259 -15.08 29.29 18.96
C THR A 259 -15.94 30.55 18.87
N THR A 260 -16.73 30.81 19.90
CA THR A 260 -17.45 32.08 20.08
C THR A 260 -16.97 32.74 21.37
N GLY A 261 -16.48 33.98 21.29
CA GLY A 261 -16.03 34.74 22.46
C GLY A 261 -14.59 34.48 22.93
N ALA A 262 -13.87 33.53 22.34
CA ALA A 262 -12.46 33.26 22.66
C ALA A 262 -11.45 34.09 21.84
N ALA A 263 -11.93 34.91 20.90
CA ALA A 263 -11.14 35.73 19.99
C ALA A 263 -10.12 34.94 19.14
N LYS A 264 -10.39 33.66 18.85
CA LYS A 264 -9.52 32.79 18.02
C LYS A 264 -10.02 32.77 16.57
N ARG A 265 -9.09 32.91 15.62
CA ARG A 265 -9.40 32.79 14.18
C ARG A 265 -9.54 31.33 13.76
N LEU A 266 -10.45 31.09 12.82
CA LEU A 266 -10.38 29.92 11.94
C LEU A 266 -9.25 30.13 10.92
N GLU A 267 -8.54 29.07 10.58
CA GLU A 267 -7.44 29.08 9.60
C GLU A 267 -7.71 28.12 8.43
N ALA A 268 -8.45 27.04 8.68
CA ALA A 268 -8.91 26.09 7.68
C ALA A 268 -10.24 25.43 8.09
N ILE A 269 -10.88 24.77 7.15
CA ILE A 269 -12.13 24.01 7.33
C ILE A 269 -12.11 22.73 6.50
N GLU A 270 -12.74 21.69 7.01
CA GLU A 270 -12.97 20.43 6.31
C GLU A 270 -14.46 20.09 6.43
N ILE A 271 -15.09 19.75 5.31
CA ILE A 271 -16.52 19.42 5.19
C ILE A 271 -16.69 18.19 4.31
N LYS A 272 -17.42 17.19 4.80
CA LYS A 272 -17.80 15.98 4.06
C LYS A 272 -19.27 15.66 4.26
N LEU A 273 -19.83 14.90 3.33
CA LEU A 273 -21.13 14.27 3.48
C LEU A 273 -20.91 12.83 3.97
N ILE A 274 -21.84 12.34 4.79
CA ILE A 274 -21.93 10.94 5.22
C ILE A 274 -23.36 10.44 5.01
N GLY A 275 -23.54 9.11 5.00
CA GLY A 275 -24.85 8.49 4.76
C GLY A 275 -25.40 8.79 3.35
N ASP A 276 -26.73 8.79 3.21
CA ASP A 276 -27.41 8.87 1.91
C ASP A 276 -27.03 10.12 1.09
N SER A 277 -26.80 11.26 1.76
CA SER A 277 -26.37 12.49 1.08
C SER A 277 -25.02 12.34 0.39
N ALA A 278 -24.11 11.51 0.89
CA ALA A 278 -22.80 11.26 0.28
C ALA A 278 -22.88 10.44 -1.02
N ASN A 279 -23.95 9.67 -1.18
CA ASN A 279 -24.23 8.88 -2.39
C ASN A 279 -24.93 9.74 -3.46
N GLN A 280 -25.69 10.75 -3.06
CA GLN A 280 -26.48 11.58 -3.97
C GLN A 280 -25.79 12.88 -4.38
N TYR A 281 -24.88 13.39 -3.55
CA TYR A 281 -24.29 14.71 -3.73
C TYR A 281 -22.79 14.72 -3.47
N ASP A 282 -22.13 15.68 -4.11
CA ASP A 282 -20.80 16.15 -3.73
C ASP A 282 -20.93 17.55 -3.09
N ILE A 283 -20.15 17.80 -2.04
CA ILE A 283 -20.05 19.10 -1.39
C ILE A 283 -18.72 19.76 -1.77
N TYR A 284 -18.82 20.92 -2.44
CA TYR A 284 -17.69 21.77 -2.77
C TYR A 284 -17.68 23.00 -1.88
N TYR A 285 -16.50 23.40 -1.42
CA TYR A 285 -16.34 24.61 -0.61
C TYR A 285 -14.99 25.26 -0.86
N ARG A 286 -14.96 26.58 -0.73
CA ARG A 286 -13.73 27.35 -0.79
C ARG A 286 -13.77 28.44 0.26
N VAL A 287 -12.61 28.96 0.61
CA VAL A 287 -12.46 30.00 1.62
C VAL A 287 -11.65 31.17 1.09
N HIS A 288 -11.98 32.36 1.60
CA HIS A 288 -11.15 33.54 1.45
C HIS A 288 -10.18 33.60 2.64
N SER A 289 -8.89 33.40 2.39
CA SER A 289 -7.84 33.40 3.41
C SER A 289 -7.03 34.69 3.35
N GLN A 290 -6.58 35.16 4.51
CA GLN A 290 -5.70 36.32 4.61
C GLN A 290 -4.45 36.14 3.73
N ASP A 291 -4.08 37.20 3.01
CA ASP A 291 -2.94 37.29 2.08
C ASP A 291 -3.03 36.40 0.83
N PHE A 292 -3.86 35.35 0.83
CA PHE A 292 -4.08 34.47 -0.33
C PHE A 292 -5.33 34.82 -1.15
N GLY A 293 -6.31 35.49 -0.55
CA GLY A 293 -7.61 35.72 -1.17
C GLY A 293 -8.44 34.43 -1.28
N TRP A 294 -9.25 34.32 -2.34
CA TRP A 294 -10.02 33.10 -2.60
C TRP A 294 -9.11 31.97 -3.06
N LEU A 295 -9.10 30.89 -2.28
CA LEU A 295 -8.46 29.62 -2.64
C LEU A 295 -9.38 28.79 -3.55
N GLY A 296 -8.83 27.68 -4.07
CA GLY A 296 -9.59 26.72 -4.88
C GLY A 296 -10.74 26.05 -4.11
N TRP A 297 -11.64 25.40 -4.84
CA TRP A 297 -12.72 24.59 -4.30
C TRP A 297 -12.19 23.23 -3.84
N ALA A 298 -12.25 22.98 -2.53
CA ALA A 298 -12.11 21.67 -1.93
C ALA A 298 -13.41 20.87 -2.10
N LYS A 299 -13.30 19.55 -2.18
CA LYS A 299 -14.40 18.60 -2.34
C LYS A 299 -14.37 17.58 -1.21
N ASN A 300 -15.54 17.19 -0.68
CA ASN A 300 -15.75 15.98 0.14
C ASN A 300 -14.58 15.58 1.07
N GLY A 301 -14.39 16.30 2.18
CA GLY A 301 -13.35 16.00 3.17
C GLY A 301 -11.96 16.54 2.83
N GLN A 302 -11.75 17.18 1.67
CA GLN A 302 -10.50 17.91 1.43
C GLN A 302 -10.41 19.18 2.30
N PRO A 303 -9.31 19.45 3.00
CA PRO A 303 -9.19 20.70 3.76
C PRO A 303 -9.26 21.92 2.83
N ALA A 304 -9.78 23.04 3.31
CA ALA A 304 -9.78 24.33 2.61
C ALA A 304 -9.24 25.43 3.52
N GLY A 305 -8.32 26.27 3.03
CA GLY A 305 -7.68 27.34 3.81
C GLY A 305 -6.18 27.16 3.93
N SER A 306 -5.65 27.37 5.13
CA SER A 306 -4.23 27.14 5.41
C SER A 306 -4.01 26.63 6.83
N ALA A 307 -2.98 25.82 7.04
CA ALA A 307 -2.58 25.38 8.36
C ALA A 307 -1.08 25.63 8.58
N GLY A 308 -0.69 25.95 9.82
CA GLY A 308 0.70 26.28 10.17
C GLY A 308 1.20 27.66 9.73
N LEU A 309 0.41 28.43 8.97
CA LEU A 309 0.80 29.72 8.40
C LEU A 309 0.23 30.95 9.11
N ALA A 310 -0.56 30.74 10.17
CA ALA A 310 -1.22 31.78 10.95
C ALA A 310 -2.14 32.72 10.13
N LYS A 311 -2.72 32.26 9.00
CA LYS A 311 -3.63 33.06 8.16
C LYS A 311 -5.08 32.81 8.54
N ARG A 312 -5.81 33.88 8.86
CA ARG A 312 -7.25 33.81 9.18
C ARG A 312 -8.08 33.54 7.93
N LEU A 313 -9.16 32.79 8.10
CA LEU A 313 -10.29 32.81 7.17
C LEU A 313 -11.08 34.10 7.34
N GLU A 314 -11.58 34.67 6.25
CA GLU A 314 -12.39 35.88 6.23
C GLU A 314 -13.80 35.64 5.66
N ALA A 315 -13.94 34.69 4.73
CA ALA A 315 -15.21 34.28 4.15
C ALA A 315 -15.18 32.82 3.66
N ILE A 316 -16.35 32.24 3.41
CA ILE A 316 -16.54 30.90 2.86
C ILE A 316 -17.70 30.88 1.85
N GLU A 317 -17.59 30.01 0.84
CA GLU A 317 -18.68 29.61 -0.03
C GLU A 317 -18.76 28.07 -0.04
N ILE A 318 -19.97 27.53 0.03
CA ILE A 318 -20.27 26.10 0.04
C ILE A 318 -21.37 25.83 -0.98
N ARG A 319 -21.17 24.84 -1.86
CA ARG A 319 -22.15 24.41 -2.86
C ARG A 319 -22.34 22.90 -2.79
N LEU A 320 -23.61 22.51 -2.82
CA LEU A 320 -24.01 21.13 -3.05
C LEU A 320 -24.22 20.94 -4.56
N VAL A 321 -23.67 19.87 -5.12
CA VAL A 321 -23.94 19.45 -6.51
C VAL A 321 -24.29 17.97 -6.52
N ALA A 322 -24.96 17.50 -7.58
CA ALA A 322 -25.20 16.06 -7.75
C ALA A 322 -23.88 15.28 -7.70
N LYS A 323 -23.92 14.02 -7.24
CA LYS A 323 -22.75 13.14 -7.18
C LYS A 323 -22.02 13.10 -8.53
N GLY A 324 -20.70 13.25 -8.52
CA GLY A 324 -19.88 13.35 -9.75
C GLY A 324 -19.93 14.72 -10.44
N GLY A 325 -20.70 15.67 -9.90
CA GLY A 325 -20.84 17.01 -10.47
C GLY A 325 -19.53 17.80 -10.48
N GLN A 326 -19.37 18.65 -11.50
CA GLN A 326 -18.18 19.49 -11.66
C GLN A 326 -18.07 20.55 -10.56
N ALA A 327 -16.82 20.85 -10.19
CA ALA A 327 -16.52 21.92 -9.26
C ALA A 327 -17.01 23.28 -9.80
N PRO A 328 -17.46 24.20 -8.93
CA PRO A 328 -17.92 25.53 -9.37
C PRO A 328 -16.82 26.44 -9.94
N GLY A 329 -15.56 26.04 -9.83
CA GLY A 329 -14.39 26.76 -10.29
C GLY A 329 -13.12 25.93 -10.09
N SER A 330 -11.96 26.59 -10.12
CA SER A 330 -10.66 25.91 -9.94
C SER A 330 -10.59 25.15 -8.62
N VAL A 331 -10.07 23.93 -8.68
CA VAL A 331 -9.75 23.06 -7.54
C VAL A 331 -8.27 23.10 -7.18
N ASN A 332 -7.50 24.05 -7.71
CA ASN A 332 -6.08 24.16 -7.41
C ASN A 332 -5.86 25.05 -6.18
N ASN A 333 -4.85 24.72 -5.37
CA ASN A 333 -4.47 25.49 -4.17
C ASN A 333 -5.65 25.71 -3.21
N PHE A 334 -6.55 24.74 -3.04
CA PHE A 334 -7.65 24.83 -2.06
C PHE A 334 -7.12 24.87 -0.61
N PHE A 335 -5.93 24.29 -0.37
CA PHE A 335 -5.27 24.24 0.94
C PHE A 335 -3.78 24.57 0.81
N VAL A 336 -3.29 25.45 1.69
CA VAL A 336 -1.90 25.93 1.68
C VAL A 336 -1.22 25.58 3.00
N ILE A 337 -0.10 24.87 2.91
CA ILE A 337 0.71 24.45 4.06
C ILE A 337 2.20 24.64 3.73
N ASP A 338 3.02 24.80 4.76
CA ASP A 338 4.49 24.89 4.64
C ASP A 338 5.18 24.22 5.83
N PRO A 339 4.94 22.91 6.06
CA PRO A 339 5.60 22.19 7.13
C PRO A 339 7.07 22.00 6.80
N SER A 340 7.92 22.13 7.81
CA SER A 340 9.35 21.91 7.69
C SER A 340 9.90 21.19 8.90
N VAL A 341 11.07 20.57 8.76
CA VAL A 341 11.87 20.12 9.91
C VAL A 341 12.99 21.12 10.19
N THR A 342 13.20 21.41 11.47
CA THR A 342 14.35 22.20 11.93
C THR A 342 15.21 21.38 12.89
N TYR A 343 16.53 21.52 12.77
CA TYR A 343 17.46 20.71 13.54
C TYR A 343 18.79 21.42 13.81
N SER A 344 19.42 21.03 14.92
CA SER A 344 20.72 21.55 15.35
C SER A 344 21.56 20.40 15.91
N THR A 345 22.87 20.47 15.70
CA THR A 345 23.83 19.48 16.20
C THR A 345 24.81 20.11 17.19
N HIS A 346 25.22 19.34 18.20
CA HIS A 346 26.32 19.66 19.10
C HIS A 346 27.61 19.05 18.55
N ILE A 347 28.57 19.90 18.20
CA ILE A 347 29.81 19.49 17.53
C ILE A 347 30.97 19.59 18.52
N GLN A 348 31.87 18.62 18.47
CA GLN A 348 33.13 18.64 19.23
C GLN A 348 33.83 20.01 19.09
N ASP A 349 34.25 20.56 20.23
CA ASP A 349 34.97 21.85 20.41
C ASP A 349 34.15 23.10 20.03
N TYR A 350 33.01 22.98 19.34
CA TYR A 350 32.19 24.11 18.92
C TYR A 350 30.88 24.25 19.71
N GLY A 351 30.40 23.15 20.30
CA GLY A 351 29.13 23.12 21.01
C GLY A 351 27.91 23.12 20.08
N TRP A 352 26.77 23.56 20.60
CA TRP A 352 25.52 23.68 19.84
C TRP A 352 25.63 24.71 18.72
N GLN A 353 25.27 24.31 17.51
CA GLN A 353 25.20 25.20 16.36
C GLN A 353 23.81 25.85 16.22
N GLN A 354 23.69 26.80 15.29
CA GLN A 354 22.39 27.35 14.90
C GLN A 354 21.49 26.27 14.31
N PHE A 355 20.17 26.45 14.45
CA PHE A 355 19.21 25.60 13.76
C PHE A 355 19.27 25.83 12.26
N VAL A 356 19.17 24.74 11.51
CA VAL A 356 18.99 24.71 10.06
C VAL A 356 17.62 24.10 9.74
N GLU A 357 17.15 24.32 8.52
CA GLU A 357 15.83 23.84 8.05
C GLU A 357 16.00 22.95 6.80
N ASP A 358 15.07 22.02 6.59
CA ASP A 358 14.90 21.13 5.43
C ASP A 358 16.08 21.00 4.45
N GLY A 359 16.81 19.89 4.58
CA GLY A 359 17.90 19.49 3.69
C GLY A 359 19.20 20.29 3.86
N ALA A 360 19.22 21.37 4.65
CA ALA A 360 20.43 22.12 4.90
C ALA A 360 21.40 21.39 5.86
N LEU A 361 22.68 21.39 5.55
CA LEU A 361 23.70 20.71 6.35
C LEU A 361 23.75 21.21 7.81
N SER A 362 23.66 20.30 8.77
CA SER A 362 24.02 20.53 10.18
C SER A 362 25.23 19.67 10.56
N GLY A 363 26.34 20.32 10.96
CA GLY A 363 27.59 19.62 11.29
C GLY A 363 28.81 20.18 10.55
N THR A 364 29.80 19.34 10.30
CA THR A 364 30.96 19.64 9.46
C THR A 364 31.26 18.50 8.50
N SER A 365 31.70 18.82 7.28
CA SER A 365 32.31 17.85 6.38
C SER A 365 33.80 18.17 6.20
N GLY A 366 34.65 17.13 6.20
CA GLY A 366 36.10 17.26 5.96
C GLY A 366 36.92 17.88 7.10
N LYS A 367 36.31 18.21 8.25
CA LYS A 367 37.00 18.82 9.41
C LYS A 367 37.35 17.83 10.53
N ALA A 368 36.99 16.55 10.37
CA ALA A 368 37.20 15.49 11.34
C ALA A 368 36.62 15.79 12.75
N LYS A 369 35.52 16.55 12.82
CA LYS A 369 34.82 16.85 14.09
C LYS A 369 33.60 15.96 14.22
N ARG A 370 33.49 15.25 15.36
CA ARG A 370 32.33 14.40 15.66
C ARG A 370 31.11 15.24 16.05
N LEU A 371 29.93 14.76 15.66
CA LEU A 371 28.69 15.09 16.33
C LEU A 371 28.63 14.37 17.67
N GLU A 372 28.12 15.04 18.70
CA GLU A 372 27.97 14.48 20.06
C GLU A 372 26.50 14.42 20.48
N ALA A 373 25.65 15.33 19.99
CA ALA A 373 24.21 15.33 20.23
C ALA A 373 23.44 16.04 19.09
N ILE A 374 22.13 15.84 19.05
CA ILE A 374 21.21 16.46 18.07
C ILE A 374 19.87 16.85 18.72
N LYS A 375 19.25 17.91 18.19
CA LYS A 375 17.85 18.29 18.40
C LYS A 375 17.16 18.35 17.04
N VAL A 376 15.98 17.75 16.93
CA VAL A 376 15.13 17.74 15.72
C VAL A 376 13.70 18.08 16.13
N GLN A 377 13.02 18.96 15.40
CA GLN A 377 11.64 19.37 15.68
C GLN A 377 10.89 19.75 14.40
N LEU A 378 9.58 19.45 14.37
CA LEU A 378 8.67 19.97 13.35
C LEU A 378 8.42 21.47 13.54
N LYS A 379 8.24 22.16 12.43
CA LYS A 379 7.80 23.56 12.35
C LYS A 379 6.63 23.65 11.38
N ASN A 380 5.67 24.52 11.71
CA ASN A 380 4.45 24.73 10.93
C ASN A 380 3.64 23.45 10.64
N SER A 381 3.67 22.47 11.56
CA SER A 381 2.98 21.18 11.41
C SER A 381 1.46 21.39 11.22
N PRO A 382 0.88 21.03 10.05
CA PRO A 382 -0.54 21.22 9.78
C PRO A 382 -1.43 20.13 10.38
N TYR A 383 -0.83 19.00 10.77
CA TYR A 383 -1.52 17.85 11.34
C TYR A 383 -0.97 17.49 12.73
N PRO A 384 -1.78 16.85 13.59
CA PRO A 384 -1.31 16.26 14.84
C PRO A 384 -0.20 15.23 14.60
N GLY A 385 0.87 15.32 15.39
CA GLY A 385 2.00 14.43 15.22
C GLY A 385 3.30 15.01 15.76
N LYS A 386 4.33 14.18 15.89
CA LYS A 386 5.65 14.58 16.36
C LYS A 386 6.74 13.94 15.51
N ILE A 387 7.95 14.49 15.56
CA ILE A 387 9.16 13.75 15.22
C ILE A 387 9.64 13.03 16.48
N VAL A 388 9.94 11.73 16.33
CA VAL A 388 10.61 10.90 17.33
C VAL A 388 11.93 10.38 16.78
N TYR A 389 12.96 10.32 17.60
CA TYR A 389 14.30 9.97 17.14
C TYR A 389 15.19 9.42 18.25
N SER A 390 16.15 8.59 17.87
CA SER A 390 17.18 8.07 18.75
C SER A 390 18.55 8.12 18.07
N THR A 391 19.62 8.14 18.87
CA THR A 391 21.00 8.12 18.40
C THR A 391 21.77 6.96 19.02
N HIS A 392 22.63 6.33 18.21
CA HIS A 392 23.63 5.37 18.69
C HIS A 392 24.90 6.13 19.10
N VAL A 393 25.29 6.00 20.36
CA VAL A 393 26.41 6.72 20.96
C VAL A 393 27.52 5.74 21.31
N GLN A 394 28.77 6.15 21.04
CA GLN A 394 29.95 5.40 21.43
C GLN A 394 29.88 4.94 22.91
N ASP A 395 30.17 3.67 23.13
CA ASP A 395 30.19 2.96 24.42
C ASP A 395 28.82 2.82 25.12
N TYR A 396 27.77 3.49 24.63
CA TYR A 396 26.42 3.44 25.21
C TYR A 396 25.42 2.69 24.32
N GLY A 397 25.69 2.59 23.01
CA GLY A 397 24.75 2.02 22.06
C GLY A 397 23.60 2.97 21.76
N TRP A 398 22.46 2.42 21.35
CA TRP A 398 21.23 3.17 21.13
C TRP A 398 20.67 3.73 22.44
N LEU A 399 20.41 5.04 22.46
CA LEU A 399 19.75 5.70 23.60
C LEU A 399 18.22 5.54 23.50
N SER A 400 17.52 5.91 24.58
CA SER A 400 16.06 6.02 24.56
C SER A 400 15.60 7.04 23.52
N THR A 401 14.47 6.73 22.87
CA THR A 401 13.82 7.63 21.92
C THR A 401 13.37 8.92 22.60
N VAL A 402 13.60 10.05 21.93
CA VAL A 402 13.16 11.38 22.33
C VAL A 402 12.25 11.99 21.26
N GLU A 403 11.56 13.08 21.61
CA GLU A 403 10.59 13.75 20.76
C GLU A 403 10.94 15.23 20.53
N ASN A 404 10.27 15.88 19.56
CA ASN A 404 10.42 17.29 19.14
C ASN A 404 11.25 18.19 20.09
N GLY A 405 12.43 18.59 19.63
CA GLY A 405 13.29 19.59 20.28
C GLY A 405 14.11 19.08 21.48
N SER A 406 13.84 17.88 21.98
CA SER A 406 14.61 17.24 23.04
C SER A 406 16.03 16.91 22.61
N VAL A 407 16.95 16.63 23.54
CA VAL A 407 18.33 16.26 23.17
C VAL A 407 18.45 14.74 23.04
N SER A 408 18.95 14.25 21.91
CA SER A 408 19.48 12.89 21.78
C SER A 408 21.00 12.92 21.65
N GLY A 409 21.71 12.12 22.44
CA GLY A 409 23.17 12.08 22.48
C GLY A 409 23.77 12.59 23.80
N THR A 410 24.99 13.11 23.74
CA THR A 410 25.71 13.63 24.91
C THR A 410 26.31 15.02 24.65
N SER A 411 26.41 15.84 25.70
CA SER A 411 27.19 17.09 25.66
C SER A 411 28.21 17.06 26.80
N GLY A 412 29.45 17.46 26.52
CA GLY A 412 30.55 17.50 27.49
C GLY A 412 31.13 16.14 27.91
N LYS A 413 30.64 15.02 27.37
CA LYS A 413 31.14 13.66 27.68
C LYS A 413 32.16 13.13 26.68
N SER A 414 32.47 13.89 25.62
CA SER A 414 33.38 13.50 24.55
C SER A 414 33.03 12.18 23.84
N LYS A 415 31.75 11.83 23.75
CA LYS A 415 31.27 10.63 23.04
C LYS A 415 30.69 11.02 21.67
N ARG A 416 31.10 10.29 20.63
CA ARG A 416 30.58 10.49 19.26
C ARG A 416 29.21 9.83 19.09
N LEU A 417 28.37 10.46 18.27
CA LEU A 417 27.27 9.77 17.60
C LEU A 417 27.86 8.88 16.50
N GLU A 418 27.27 7.71 16.29
CA GLU A 418 27.67 6.74 15.26
C GLU A 418 26.53 6.42 14.28
N ALA A 419 25.28 6.48 14.76
CA ALA A 419 24.08 6.30 13.95
C ALA A 419 22.88 7.08 14.52
N ILE A 420 21.81 7.19 13.74
CA ILE A 420 20.57 7.87 14.09
C ILE A 420 19.36 7.19 13.42
N THR A 421 18.22 7.19 14.12
CA THR A 421 16.89 6.91 13.55
C THR A 421 15.97 8.10 13.80
N ILE A 422 15.10 8.40 12.84
CA ILE A 422 14.11 9.48 12.91
C ILE A 422 12.82 8.98 12.27
N ASN A 423 11.69 9.19 12.95
CA ASN A 423 10.36 8.83 12.45
C ASN A 423 9.32 9.94 12.75
N LEU A 424 8.22 9.92 12.01
CA LEU A 424 7.03 10.73 12.28
C LEU A 424 6.00 9.91 13.06
N THR A 425 5.15 10.58 13.83
CA THR A 425 4.01 9.96 14.54
C THR A 425 2.73 10.73 14.29
N GLY A 426 1.58 10.11 14.57
CA GLY A 426 0.25 10.70 14.34
C GLY A 426 -0.05 10.92 12.85
N GLU A 427 -1.01 11.79 12.57
CA GLU A 427 -1.43 12.14 11.20
C GLU A 427 -0.29 12.72 10.35
N MET A 428 0.76 13.28 10.97
CA MET A 428 1.95 13.69 10.23
C MET A 428 2.63 12.53 9.48
N ALA A 429 2.61 11.32 10.02
CA ALA A 429 3.19 10.14 9.37
C ALA A 429 2.36 9.63 8.19
N ASP A 430 1.06 9.96 8.15
CA ASP A 430 0.13 9.59 7.09
C ASP A 430 0.28 10.53 5.88
N HIS A 431 0.62 11.80 6.15
CA HIS A 431 0.73 12.85 5.12
C HIS A 431 2.17 13.14 4.66
N PHE A 432 3.18 12.79 5.46
CA PHE A 432 4.58 13.08 5.16
C PHE A 432 5.51 11.90 5.41
N ASP A 433 6.63 11.91 4.70
CA ASP A 433 7.80 11.08 4.95
C ASP A 433 8.94 11.98 5.46
N ILE A 434 9.71 11.48 6.42
CA ILE A 434 10.93 12.13 6.90
C ILE A 434 12.17 11.44 6.34
N TYR A 435 12.98 12.17 5.58
CA TYR A 435 14.22 11.69 4.98
C TYR A 435 15.42 12.26 5.72
N TYR A 436 16.45 11.45 5.92
CA TYR A 436 17.69 11.88 6.54
C TYR A 436 18.87 11.09 6.02
N ARG A 437 20.03 11.73 5.94
CA ARG A 437 21.30 11.07 5.65
C ARG A 437 22.39 11.67 6.52
N VAL A 438 23.47 10.93 6.69
CA VAL A 438 24.58 11.35 7.53
C VAL A 438 25.90 11.27 6.78
N HIS A 439 26.78 12.20 7.10
CA HIS A 439 28.18 12.17 6.71
C HIS A 439 28.97 11.50 7.82
N ILE A 440 29.64 10.39 7.52
CA ILE A 440 30.42 9.64 8.51
C ILE A 440 31.91 9.63 8.17
N GLN A 441 32.71 9.45 9.21
CA GLN A 441 34.15 9.31 9.10
C GLN A 441 34.54 8.22 8.06
N ASP A 442 35.54 8.56 7.23
CA ASP A 442 36.17 7.73 6.21
C ASP A 442 35.27 7.29 5.02
N HIS A 443 33.96 7.57 5.06
CA HIS A 443 33.02 7.18 4.00
C HIS A 443 32.31 8.38 3.35
N GLY A 444 32.29 9.54 4.02
CA GLY A 444 31.58 10.71 3.52
C GLY A 444 30.06 10.57 3.73
N TRP A 445 29.28 11.16 2.82
CA TRP A 445 27.82 11.05 2.83
C TRP A 445 27.37 9.64 2.46
N LEU A 446 26.56 9.06 3.35
CA LEU A 446 25.81 7.84 3.07
C LEU A 446 24.52 8.16 2.29
N GLY A 447 23.86 7.10 1.83
CA GLY A 447 22.53 7.18 1.22
C GLY A 447 21.48 7.76 2.18
N TRP A 448 20.35 8.20 1.61
CA TRP A 448 19.18 8.61 2.39
C TRP A 448 18.57 7.40 3.11
N ALA A 449 18.17 7.61 4.35
CA ALA A 449 17.25 6.77 5.12
C ALA A 449 15.92 7.52 5.25
N LYS A 450 14.82 6.82 5.52
CA LYS A 450 13.52 7.43 5.81
C LYS A 450 12.75 6.69 6.90
N ASN A 451 11.82 7.37 7.57
CA ASN A 451 10.80 6.77 8.44
C ASN A 451 11.29 5.61 9.33
N GLY A 452 12.16 5.91 10.30
CA GLY A 452 12.69 4.93 11.25
C GLY A 452 13.90 4.12 10.77
N MET A 453 14.25 4.13 9.47
CA MET A 453 15.45 3.44 8.97
C MET A 453 16.75 3.94 9.60
N ASN A 454 17.67 3.04 9.94
CA ASN A 454 18.98 3.46 10.44
C ASN A 454 19.76 4.29 9.41
N ALA A 455 20.42 5.36 9.87
CA ALA A 455 21.42 6.10 9.11
C ALA A 455 22.74 6.15 9.90
N GLY A 456 23.87 5.88 9.23
CA GLY A 456 25.20 5.93 9.84
C GLY A 456 25.90 4.59 9.88
N SER A 457 26.49 4.23 11.02
CA SER A 457 27.19 2.96 11.15
C SER A 457 27.07 2.35 12.54
N GLN A 458 27.12 1.03 12.60
CA GLN A 458 27.18 0.28 13.86
C GLN A 458 28.33 -0.73 13.81
N ASN A 459 29.03 -0.87 14.93
CA ASN A 459 30.22 -1.71 15.11
C ASN A 459 31.44 -1.34 14.25
N GLN A 460 31.41 -0.21 13.54
CA GLN A 460 32.52 0.29 12.73
C GLN A 460 33.36 1.37 13.45
N ALA A 461 32.91 1.80 14.64
CA ALA A 461 33.50 2.89 15.41
C ALA A 461 33.67 4.22 14.64
N LYS A 462 32.80 4.49 13.65
CA LYS A 462 32.85 5.71 12.83
C LYS A 462 31.95 6.79 13.42
N ARG A 463 32.51 7.99 13.60
CA ARG A 463 31.74 9.17 14.04
C ARG A 463 30.85 9.69 12.91
N LEU A 464 29.65 10.14 13.27
CA LEU A 464 28.91 11.11 12.47
C LEU A 464 29.64 12.45 12.52
N GLU A 465 29.70 13.16 11.40
CA GLU A 465 30.30 14.49 11.28
C GLU A 465 29.29 15.55 10.81
N ALA A 466 28.30 15.15 10.02
CA ALA A 466 27.18 16.01 9.61
C ALA A 466 25.90 15.19 9.33
N ILE A 467 24.77 15.88 9.27
CA ILE A 467 23.45 15.33 8.96
C ILE A 467 22.64 16.32 8.11
N GLU A 468 21.82 15.77 7.23
CA GLU A 468 20.76 16.47 6.51
C GLU A 468 19.44 15.74 6.78
N ILE A 469 18.38 16.49 7.04
CA ILE A 469 17.03 16.00 7.31
C ILE A 469 16.06 16.87 6.51
N LYS A 470 15.14 16.25 5.76
CA LYS A 470 14.09 16.95 5.01
C LYS A 470 12.74 16.27 5.19
N LEU A 471 11.68 17.07 5.27
CA LEU A 471 10.31 16.59 5.22
C LEU A 471 9.81 16.59 3.77
N VAL A 472 9.13 15.53 3.35
CA VAL A 472 8.57 15.40 2.00
C VAL A 472 7.14 14.89 2.09
N LEU A 473 6.27 15.28 1.16
CA LEU A 473 4.94 14.68 1.06
C LEU A 473 5.05 13.16 0.96
N LYS A 474 4.11 12.46 1.59
CA LYS A 474 4.08 10.99 1.60
C LYS A 474 4.21 10.44 0.19
N GLY A 475 5.16 9.54 -0.02
CA GLY A 475 5.36 8.88 -1.31
C GLY A 475 5.97 9.74 -2.42
N GLN A 476 6.21 11.03 -2.20
CA GLN A 476 6.79 11.95 -3.20
C GLN A 476 8.30 12.13 -3.07
N GLY A 477 8.94 11.38 -2.15
CA GLY A 477 10.38 11.43 -1.94
C GLY A 477 11.15 10.47 -2.84
N GLU A 478 12.46 10.68 -2.91
CA GLU A 478 13.38 9.82 -3.67
C GLU A 478 13.37 8.38 -3.12
N PHE A 479 13.65 7.40 -3.98
CA PHE A 479 13.87 6.02 -3.56
C PHE A 479 15.04 5.93 -2.56
N VAL A 480 14.88 5.08 -1.54
CA VAL A 480 15.85 4.89 -0.46
C VAL A 480 16.39 3.47 -0.47
N ASP A 481 17.71 3.36 -0.53
CA ASP A 481 18.45 2.10 -0.40
C ASP A 481 19.02 1.98 1.02
N ARG A 482 18.41 1.11 1.84
CA ARG A 482 18.80 0.90 3.25
C ARG A 482 20.29 0.52 3.40
N THR A 483 20.84 -0.22 2.44
CA THR A 483 22.25 -0.69 2.50
C THR A 483 23.24 0.44 2.26
N LYS A 484 22.83 1.49 1.55
CA LYS A 484 23.64 2.69 1.34
C LYS A 484 23.53 3.67 2.50
N ALA A 485 22.40 3.67 3.22
CA ALA A 485 22.15 4.55 4.35
C ALA A 485 22.87 4.13 5.63
N PHE A 486 23.14 2.82 5.80
CA PHE A 486 23.67 2.26 7.03
C PHE A 486 24.74 1.20 6.81
N ILE A 487 25.91 1.39 7.42
CA ILE A 487 27.05 0.47 7.34
C ILE A 487 27.17 -0.36 8.62
N ARG A 488 27.18 -1.68 8.48
CA ARG A 488 27.46 -2.61 9.58
C ARG A 488 28.60 -3.56 9.20
N THR A 489 29.48 -3.89 10.15
CA THR A 489 30.44 -4.99 9.94
C THR A 489 29.71 -6.32 10.05
N SER A 490 29.67 -7.10 8.97
CA SER A 490 29.23 -8.49 8.96
C SER A 490 30.33 -9.39 9.54
N ASN A 491 30.66 -9.22 10.82
CA ASN A 491 31.53 -10.17 11.53
C ASN A 491 30.71 -11.29 12.15
N LEU A 492 29.91 -11.99 11.35
CA LEU A 492 29.54 -13.35 11.70
C LEU A 492 30.10 -14.32 10.69
N TYR A 493 31.07 -15.09 11.17
CA TYR A 493 31.24 -16.48 10.77
C TYR A 493 29.88 -17.16 10.97
N LEU A 494 29.09 -17.24 9.89
CA LEU A 494 27.88 -18.05 9.86
C LEU A 494 28.35 -19.44 9.40
N PRO A 495 28.51 -20.43 10.28
CA PRO A 495 28.91 -21.77 9.86
C PRO A 495 27.87 -22.30 8.87
N ASN A 496 28.32 -22.80 7.72
CA ASN A 496 27.51 -23.29 6.60
C ASN A 496 26.63 -24.53 6.91
N SER A 497 26.40 -24.91 8.17
CA SER A 497 25.68 -26.14 8.53
C SER A 497 24.65 -25.92 9.65
N LEU A 498 23.76 -24.94 9.49
CA LEU A 498 22.86 -24.53 10.56
C LEU A 498 21.71 -25.49 10.83
N ILE A 499 21.09 -26.05 9.79
CA ILE A 499 19.99 -27.00 9.95
C ILE A 499 20.49 -28.26 10.68
N GLN A 500 21.68 -28.75 10.35
CA GLN A 500 22.25 -29.96 10.96
C GLN A 500 22.72 -29.77 12.42
N ASN A 501 22.93 -28.53 12.86
CA ASN A 501 23.44 -28.21 14.20
C ASN A 501 22.38 -27.63 15.14
N ASN A 502 21.15 -27.40 14.67
CA ASN A 502 20.08 -26.81 15.48
C ASN A 502 18.91 -27.78 15.62
N LYS A 503 18.89 -28.51 16.73
CA LYS A 503 17.83 -29.48 17.05
C LYS A 503 16.51 -28.84 17.50
N LEU A 504 16.48 -27.52 17.73
CA LEU A 504 15.29 -26.79 18.19
C LEU A 504 14.91 -25.70 17.18
N ILE A 505 13.66 -25.74 16.74
CA ILE A 505 13.00 -24.65 16.02
C ILE A 505 11.88 -24.11 16.93
N SER A 506 11.94 -22.82 17.28
CA SER A 506 10.89 -22.19 18.07
C SER A 506 9.66 -21.95 17.20
N HIS A 507 8.62 -22.75 17.45
CA HIS A 507 7.36 -22.73 16.70
C HIS A 507 6.58 -21.44 16.97
N ALA A 508 6.19 -20.73 15.91
CA ALA A 508 5.53 -19.43 15.93
C ALA A 508 6.25 -18.40 16.82
N MET A 509 7.57 -18.32 16.68
CA MET A 509 8.53 -17.60 17.53
C MET A 509 8.62 -18.06 18.99
N GLY A 510 7.83 -19.06 19.38
CA GLY A 510 7.76 -19.64 20.71
C GLY A 510 6.66 -19.08 21.59
N GLU A 511 6.63 -19.53 22.83
CA GLU A 511 5.63 -19.11 23.83
C GLU A 511 6.10 -17.89 24.65
N ILE A 512 5.13 -17.08 25.06
CA ILE A 512 5.28 -15.95 25.99
C ILE A 512 4.10 -15.89 26.96
N ASP A 513 4.38 -15.86 28.27
CA ASP A 513 3.40 -15.80 29.37
C ASP A 513 2.24 -16.84 29.25
N GLY A 514 2.53 -18.03 28.73
CA GLY A 514 1.60 -19.12 28.49
C GLY A 514 0.87 -19.07 27.14
N HIS A 515 1.13 -18.05 26.30
CA HIS A 515 0.48 -17.86 25.00
C HIS A 515 1.32 -18.41 23.85
N TYR A 516 0.67 -19.15 22.96
CA TYR A 516 1.23 -19.75 21.75
C TYR A 516 0.74 -19.01 20.49
N TYR A 517 1.41 -19.23 19.36
CA TYR A 517 1.03 -18.68 18.04
C TYR A 517 0.98 -17.15 17.96
N THR A 518 1.64 -16.47 18.91
CA THR A 518 1.61 -15.01 18.94
C THR A 518 2.39 -14.41 17.78
N ASN A 519 3.45 -15.08 17.28
CA ASN A 519 4.36 -14.53 16.27
C ASN A 519 4.85 -13.11 16.63
N SER A 520 4.94 -12.81 17.93
CA SER A 520 5.21 -11.48 18.45
C SER A 520 6.70 -11.24 18.68
N LEU A 521 7.10 -9.97 18.68
CA LEU A 521 8.45 -9.54 19.03
C LEU A 521 8.88 -10.09 20.40
N GLU A 522 7.99 -10.06 21.38
CA GLU A 522 8.27 -10.48 22.74
C GLU A 522 8.40 -12.01 22.87
N ALA A 523 7.61 -12.78 22.10
CA ALA A 523 7.80 -14.23 22.01
C ALA A 523 9.17 -14.58 21.43
N PHE A 524 9.56 -13.91 20.34
CA PHE A 524 10.91 -14.04 19.78
C PHE A 524 11.98 -13.72 20.83
N GLN A 525 11.87 -12.58 21.53
CA GLN A 525 12.85 -12.17 22.53
C GLN A 525 12.95 -13.15 23.69
N ASN A 526 11.81 -13.64 24.22
CA ASN A 526 11.78 -14.65 25.27
C ASN A 526 12.48 -15.94 24.81
N SER A 527 12.16 -16.42 23.62
CA SER A 527 12.78 -17.60 23.03
C SER A 527 14.28 -17.41 22.80
N TYR A 528 14.72 -16.23 22.36
CA TYR A 528 16.14 -15.92 22.12
C TYR A 528 16.95 -15.82 23.42
N TYR A 529 16.50 -15.01 24.37
CA TYR A 529 17.25 -14.70 25.61
C TYR A 529 17.09 -15.76 26.68
N ASN A 530 15.88 -16.30 26.87
CA ASN A 530 15.56 -17.18 28.00
C ASN A 530 15.56 -18.66 27.60
N LYS A 531 15.19 -19.00 26.36
CA LYS A 531 15.17 -20.40 25.87
C LYS A 531 16.39 -20.78 25.03
N GLY A 532 17.24 -19.82 24.65
CA GLY A 532 18.47 -20.06 23.89
C GLY A 532 18.24 -20.44 22.42
N SER A 533 17.07 -20.15 21.87
CA SER A 533 16.72 -20.46 20.49
C SER A 533 17.52 -19.62 19.50
N ARG A 534 17.85 -20.23 18.35
CA ARG A 534 18.52 -19.57 17.21
C ARG A 534 17.81 -19.78 15.88
N VAL A 535 16.84 -20.68 15.83
CA VAL A 535 16.00 -20.91 14.66
C VAL A 535 14.55 -20.73 15.10
N PHE A 536 13.82 -19.90 14.37
CA PHE A 536 12.44 -19.53 14.68
C PHE A 536 11.61 -19.82 13.44
N GLU A 537 10.52 -20.54 13.62
CA GLU A 537 9.50 -20.63 12.60
C GLU A 537 8.52 -19.47 12.79
N VAL A 538 8.09 -18.90 11.66
CA VAL A 538 7.18 -17.75 11.61
C VAL A 538 6.05 -18.08 10.66
N ASP A 539 4.82 -18.02 11.17
CA ASP A 539 3.64 -18.11 10.34
C ASP A 539 3.46 -16.82 9.56
N PHE A 540 3.26 -16.91 8.24
CA PHE A 540 3.07 -15.77 7.37
C PHE A 540 1.70 -15.80 6.70
N GLU A 541 0.98 -14.69 6.82
CA GLU A 541 -0.29 -14.47 6.14
C GLU A 541 -0.35 -13.11 5.46
N LEU A 542 -1.17 -13.04 4.40
CA LEU A 542 -1.44 -11.79 3.69
C LEU A 542 -2.62 -11.07 4.34
N THR A 543 -2.48 -9.77 4.58
CA THR A 543 -3.58 -8.87 4.95
C THR A 543 -4.54 -8.66 3.78
N LEU A 544 -5.67 -8.00 4.00
CA LEU A 544 -6.69 -7.74 2.98
C LEU A 544 -6.14 -6.92 1.80
N ASP A 545 -5.32 -5.93 2.11
CA ASP A 545 -4.54 -5.10 1.20
C ASP A 545 -3.24 -5.77 0.71
N GLY A 546 -3.00 -7.01 1.15
CA GLY A 546 -1.98 -7.89 0.59
C GLY A 546 -0.56 -7.63 1.08
N ILE A 547 -0.39 -7.10 2.28
CA ILE A 547 0.89 -6.96 2.96
C ILE A 547 1.16 -8.21 3.79
N LEU A 548 2.40 -8.68 3.78
CA LEU A 548 2.80 -9.90 4.47
C LEU A 548 3.05 -9.62 5.96
N VAL A 549 2.33 -10.33 6.82
CA VAL A 549 2.41 -10.19 8.29
C VAL A 549 2.68 -11.51 8.99
N ALA A 550 3.27 -11.43 10.18
CA ALA A 550 3.55 -12.58 11.03
C ALA A 550 2.29 -12.97 11.82
N ARG A 551 1.56 -13.97 11.31
CA ARG A 551 0.27 -14.42 11.84
C ARG A 551 -0.04 -15.84 11.37
N HIS A 552 -0.64 -16.65 12.25
CA HIS A 552 -1.04 -18.02 11.95
C HIS A 552 -2.18 -18.14 10.92
N ASP A 553 -3.34 -17.52 11.17
CA ASP A 553 -4.46 -17.41 10.23
C ASP A 553 -5.49 -16.36 10.66
N TRP A 554 -6.51 -16.11 9.83
CA TRP A 554 -7.53 -15.07 10.02
C TRP A 554 -8.82 -15.55 10.68
N ARG A 555 -8.91 -16.81 11.13
CA ARG A 555 -10.12 -17.32 11.77
C ARG A 555 -10.40 -16.57 13.08
N LEU A 556 -11.68 -16.35 13.37
CA LEU A 556 -12.13 -15.60 14.55
C LEU A 556 -11.65 -16.24 15.86
N ILE A 557 -11.49 -17.57 15.89
CA ILE A 557 -10.96 -18.28 17.05
C ILE A 557 -9.54 -17.84 17.43
N TYR A 558 -8.69 -17.50 16.45
CA TYR A 558 -7.33 -16.99 16.75
C TYR A 558 -7.38 -15.53 17.20
N ALA A 559 -8.29 -14.72 16.67
CA ALA A 559 -8.49 -13.37 17.19
C ALA A 559 -8.92 -13.41 18.67
N GLU A 560 -9.84 -14.30 19.02
CA GLU A 560 -10.26 -14.53 20.41
C GLU A 560 -9.10 -15.04 21.29
N GLN A 561 -8.38 -16.08 20.84
CA GLN A 561 -7.24 -16.65 21.57
C GLN A 561 -6.13 -15.61 21.82
N LEU A 562 -5.90 -14.72 20.86
CA LEU A 562 -4.90 -13.66 20.94
C LEU A 562 -5.45 -12.37 21.55
N MET A 563 -6.68 -12.37 22.07
CA MET A 563 -7.38 -11.21 22.62
C MET A 563 -7.34 -9.98 21.72
N GLN A 564 -7.44 -10.18 20.40
CA GLN A 564 -7.53 -9.13 19.40
C GLN A 564 -8.99 -8.91 19.02
N THR A 565 -9.36 -7.66 18.76
CA THR A 565 -10.70 -7.34 18.26
C THR A 565 -10.70 -7.49 16.74
N PRO A 566 -11.52 -8.37 16.15
CA PRO A 566 -11.51 -8.54 14.70
C PRO A 566 -12.09 -7.32 13.99
N GLU A 567 -11.50 -6.94 12.84
CA GLU A 567 -12.00 -5.82 12.01
C GLU A 567 -13.40 -6.12 11.45
N THR A 568 -13.65 -7.39 11.20
CA THR A 568 -14.90 -7.93 10.64
C THR A 568 -15.30 -9.20 11.40
N LEU A 569 -16.60 -9.45 11.49
CA LEU A 569 -17.15 -10.67 12.07
C LEU A 569 -17.30 -11.81 11.04
N ILE A 570 -16.79 -11.62 9.82
CA ILE A 570 -16.73 -12.67 8.80
C ILE A 570 -15.55 -13.58 9.11
N ASP A 571 -15.81 -14.86 9.34
CA ASP A 571 -14.76 -15.82 9.70
C ASP A 571 -13.73 -16.00 8.59
N ASN A 572 -12.46 -16.07 8.99
CA ASN A 572 -11.31 -16.20 8.11
C ASN A 572 -11.12 -15.05 7.09
N MET A 573 -11.77 -13.90 7.28
CA MET A 573 -11.55 -12.73 6.44
C MET A 573 -10.31 -11.96 6.92
N PRO A 574 -9.31 -11.74 6.04
CA PRO A 574 -8.12 -10.96 6.39
C PRO A 574 -8.47 -9.54 6.83
N TRP A 575 -7.69 -9.00 7.75
CA TRP A 575 -7.79 -7.59 8.15
C TRP A 575 -6.89 -6.73 7.28
N THR A 576 -7.17 -5.44 7.19
CA THR A 576 -6.25 -4.46 6.59
C THR A 576 -4.95 -4.39 7.38
N TYR A 577 -3.84 -4.08 6.71
CA TYR A 577 -2.52 -3.97 7.34
C TYR A 577 -2.52 -2.95 8.48
N ASP A 578 -3.05 -1.76 8.21
CA ASP A 578 -3.12 -0.67 9.19
C ASP A 578 -3.92 -1.08 10.44
N TYR A 579 -5.01 -1.84 10.27
CA TYR A 579 -5.79 -2.33 11.39
C TYR A 579 -5.00 -3.36 12.19
N PHE A 580 -4.46 -4.39 11.53
CA PHE A 580 -3.69 -5.46 12.17
C PHE A 580 -2.49 -4.92 12.97
N MET A 581 -1.70 -4.03 12.37
CA MET A 581 -0.50 -3.48 13.02
C MET A 581 -0.82 -2.58 14.23
N LYS A 582 -2.05 -2.04 14.31
CA LYS A 582 -2.53 -1.28 15.50
C LYS A 582 -3.05 -2.19 16.61
N GLN A 583 -3.35 -3.46 16.34
CA GLN A 583 -3.82 -4.40 17.36
C GLN A 583 -2.66 -4.98 18.15
N SER A 584 -2.59 -4.66 19.45
CA SER A 584 -1.73 -5.41 20.37
C SER A 584 -2.21 -6.85 20.52
N ILE A 585 -1.29 -7.81 20.46
CA ILE A 585 -1.58 -9.23 20.74
C ILE A 585 -1.61 -9.42 22.26
N ASN A 586 -2.64 -10.09 22.77
CA ASN A 586 -2.88 -10.25 24.20
C ASN A 586 -2.81 -8.92 24.98
N GLN A 587 -3.27 -7.83 24.37
CA GLN A 587 -3.28 -6.46 24.92
C GLN A 587 -1.89 -5.86 25.25
N LYS A 588 -0.80 -6.55 24.89
CA LYS A 588 0.55 -6.21 25.36
C LYS A 588 1.64 -6.40 24.31
N TYR A 589 1.55 -7.45 23.49
CA TYR A 589 2.62 -7.86 22.59
C TYR A 589 2.51 -7.22 21.22
N THR A 590 3.67 -7.03 20.61
CA THR A 590 3.86 -6.27 19.39
C THR A 590 3.67 -7.20 18.18
N PRO A 591 2.70 -6.94 17.28
CA PRO A 591 2.60 -7.66 16.01
C PRO A 591 3.80 -7.32 15.11
N LEU A 592 4.18 -8.24 14.24
CA LEU A 592 5.28 -8.05 13.29
C LEU A 592 4.76 -8.19 11.86
N ASP A 593 5.29 -7.35 10.98
CA ASP A 593 5.20 -7.52 9.54
C ASP A 593 6.53 -8.05 8.98
N ILE A 594 6.60 -8.23 7.66
CA ILE A 594 7.84 -8.71 7.03
C ILE A 594 9.04 -7.79 7.30
N ASP A 595 8.85 -6.47 7.31
CA ASP A 595 9.92 -5.52 7.62
C ASP A 595 10.42 -5.69 9.07
N GLY A 596 9.52 -5.95 10.02
CA GLY A 596 9.85 -6.33 11.38
C GLY A 596 10.66 -7.63 11.47
N ILE A 597 10.32 -8.66 10.68
CA ILE A 597 11.10 -9.91 10.61
C ILE A 597 12.50 -9.68 10.05
N ILE A 598 12.63 -8.89 8.98
CA ILE A 598 13.93 -8.55 8.42
C ILE A 598 14.75 -7.72 9.41
N GLU A 599 14.11 -6.81 10.15
CA GLU A 599 14.75 -6.06 11.22
C GLU A 599 15.28 -6.97 12.34
N LEU A 600 14.56 -8.04 12.71
CA LEU A 600 15.08 -9.06 13.63
C LEU A 600 16.32 -9.74 13.06
N LEU A 601 16.28 -10.17 11.80
CA LEU A 601 17.46 -10.77 11.15
C LEU A 601 18.64 -9.80 11.13
N ILE A 602 18.40 -8.50 10.92
CA ILE A 602 19.45 -7.49 10.99
C ILE A 602 19.99 -7.40 12.42
N ASN A 603 19.12 -7.19 13.41
CA ASN A 603 19.52 -6.90 14.79
C ASN A 603 20.17 -8.10 15.48
N TYR A 604 19.71 -9.32 15.17
CA TYR A 604 20.17 -10.58 15.75
C TYR A 604 20.86 -11.42 14.66
N PRO A 605 22.16 -11.21 14.41
CA PRO A 605 22.80 -11.78 13.24
C PRO A 605 23.03 -13.30 13.36
N ASP A 606 22.86 -13.88 14.55
CA ASP A 606 23.00 -15.31 14.84
C ASP A 606 21.67 -16.10 14.74
N ILE A 607 20.57 -15.46 14.32
CA ILE A 607 19.27 -16.13 14.16
C ILE A 607 18.95 -16.49 12.71
N PHE A 608 18.03 -17.45 12.56
CA PHE A 608 17.48 -17.95 11.32
C PHE A 608 15.96 -18.01 11.41
N ILE A 609 15.31 -17.73 10.28
CA ILE A 609 13.86 -17.76 10.14
C ILE A 609 13.45 -18.89 9.20
N VAL A 610 12.57 -19.77 9.66
CA VAL A 610 11.88 -20.77 8.85
C VAL A 610 10.50 -20.21 8.50
N THR A 611 10.16 -20.14 7.21
CA THR A 611 8.91 -19.50 6.78
C THR A 611 7.76 -20.52 6.73
N ASP A 612 6.65 -20.31 7.40
CA ASP A 612 5.43 -21.13 7.24
C ASP A 612 4.35 -20.29 6.55
N THR A 613 4.30 -20.36 5.21
CA THR A 613 3.50 -19.45 4.37
C THR A 613 2.07 -19.89 4.11
N LYS A 614 1.68 -21.10 4.54
CA LYS A 614 0.31 -21.68 4.52
C LYS A 614 -0.40 -21.77 3.16
N HIS A 615 0.23 -21.41 2.03
CA HIS A 615 -0.41 -21.39 0.71
C HIS A 615 0.34 -22.25 -0.32
N THR A 616 -0.42 -22.95 -1.17
CA THR A 616 0.10 -23.66 -2.36
C THR A 616 -0.30 -22.98 -3.68
N ASP A 617 -1.09 -21.90 -3.60
CA ASP A 617 -1.48 -21.11 -4.77
C ASP A 617 -0.27 -20.34 -5.34
N PRO A 618 0.06 -20.48 -6.63
CA PRO A 618 1.23 -19.83 -7.22
C PRO A 618 1.25 -18.30 -7.07
N THR A 619 0.10 -17.64 -7.20
CA THR A 619 0.00 -16.17 -7.09
C THR A 619 0.34 -15.71 -5.68
N LYS A 620 -0.20 -16.40 -4.66
CA LYS A 620 0.13 -16.13 -3.25
C LYS A 620 1.58 -16.43 -2.93
N ILE A 621 2.12 -17.57 -3.40
CA ILE A 621 3.54 -17.93 -3.19
C ILE A 621 4.44 -16.82 -3.77
N ILE A 622 4.20 -16.40 -5.01
CA ILE A 622 4.97 -15.34 -5.66
C ILE A 622 4.90 -14.05 -4.85
N LYS A 623 3.68 -13.66 -4.42
CA LYS A 623 3.49 -12.44 -3.64
C LYS A 623 4.20 -12.48 -2.28
N GLN A 624 4.08 -13.58 -1.54
CA GLN A 624 4.70 -13.74 -0.23
C GLN A 624 6.24 -13.73 -0.33
N PHE A 625 6.82 -14.57 -1.20
CA PHE A 625 8.28 -14.64 -1.34
C PHE A 625 8.87 -13.36 -1.94
N SER A 626 8.18 -12.71 -2.88
CA SER A 626 8.62 -11.41 -3.40
C SER A 626 8.69 -10.36 -2.28
N GLN A 627 7.70 -10.29 -1.37
CA GLN A 627 7.76 -9.38 -0.23
C GLN A 627 8.91 -9.71 0.72
N ILE A 628 9.16 -10.99 1.01
CA ILE A 628 10.31 -11.42 1.82
C ILE A 628 11.64 -10.94 1.20
N ILE A 629 11.82 -11.16 -0.09
CA ILE A 629 13.05 -10.82 -0.81
C ILE A 629 13.23 -9.31 -0.94
N ASN A 630 12.15 -8.59 -1.25
CA ASN A 630 12.14 -7.13 -1.37
C ASN A 630 12.42 -6.46 -0.03
N SER A 631 11.81 -6.95 1.06
CA SER A 631 12.07 -6.44 2.41
C SER A 631 13.52 -6.70 2.84
N ALA A 632 14.08 -7.86 2.49
CA ALA A 632 15.50 -8.16 2.65
C ALA A 632 16.40 -7.37 1.68
N ASN A 633 15.83 -6.61 0.75
CA ASN A 633 16.52 -5.84 -0.30
C ASN A 633 17.54 -6.69 -1.08
N TYR A 634 17.20 -7.95 -1.36
CA TYR A 634 18.08 -8.90 -2.05
C TYR A 634 19.44 -9.12 -1.35
N ASP A 635 19.58 -8.78 -0.05
CA ASP A 635 20.84 -8.94 0.68
C ASP A 635 21.15 -10.43 0.93
N PRO A 636 22.21 -11.00 0.30
CA PRO A 636 22.53 -12.42 0.46
C PRO A 636 22.85 -12.82 1.90
N ALA A 637 23.36 -11.90 2.74
CA ALA A 637 23.68 -12.18 4.14
C ALA A 637 22.42 -12.31 5.02
N ILE A 638 21.32 -11.64 4.63
CA ILE A 638 20.01 -11.80 5.25
C ILE A 638 19.31 -13.02 4.66
N LEU A 639 19.24 -13.10 3.32
CA LEU A 639 18.51 -14.15 2.62
C LEU A 639 19.04 -15.55 2.90
N LYS A 640 20.35 -15.74 3.13
CA LYS A 640 20.87 -17.05 3.51
C LYS A 640 20.39 -17.55 4.88
N ARG A 641 19.82 -16.65 5.69
CA ARG A 641 19.28 -16.94 7.02
C ARG A 641 17.76 -17.06 7.03
N ILE A 642 17.13 -16.95 5.85
CA ILE A 642 15.74 -17.28 5.62
C ILE A 642 15.71 -18.66 4.97
N ILE A 643 14.93 -19.56 5.57
CA ILE A 643 14.82 -20.96 5.19
C ILE A 643 13.37 -21.19 4.76
N PRO A 644 13.08 -21.18 3.45
CA PRO A 644 11.75 -21.51 2.97
C PRO A 644 11.31 -22.90 3.43
N GLN A 645 10.13 -22.97 4.04
CA GLN A 645 9.41 -24.22 4.22
C GLN A 645 8.45 -24.40 3.04
N ILE A 646 8.63 -25.47 2.27
CA ILE A 646 7.80 -25.76 1.08
C ILE A 646 6.84 -26.92 1.34
N TYR A 647 5.62 -26.87 0.82
CA TYR A 647 4.58 -27.89 1.08
C TYR A 647 4.48 -28.97 0.01
N ASN A 648 4.98 -28.69 -1.20
CA ASN A 648 4.95 -29.62 -2.33
C ASN A 648 6.13 -29.35 -3.28
N GLN A 649 6.31 -30.24 -4.24
CA GLN A 649 7.42 -30.18 -5.19
C GLN A 649 7.33 -28.98 -6.16
N GLU A 650 6.12 -28.54 -6.49
CA GLU A 650 5.87 -27.42 -7.39
C GLU A 650 6.27 -26.08 -6.77
N MET A 651 5.98 -25.91 -5.49
CA MET A 651 6.35 -24.72 -4.73
C MET A 651 7.86 -24.48 -4.76
N LEU A 652 8.70 -25.52 -4.75
CA LEU A 652 10.15 -25.36 -4.91
C LEU A 652 10.51 -24.69 -6.25
N LYS A 653 9.83 -25.08 -7.34
CA LYS A 653 10.06 -24.51 -8.66
C LYS A 653 9.67 -23.03 -8.70
N ILE A 654 8.54 -22.70 -8.09
CA ILE A 654 8.04 -21.31 -8.00
C ILE A 654 8.97 -20.47 -7.13
N VAL A 655 9.35 -20.95 -5.94
CA VAL A 655 10.29 -20.24 -5.07
C VAL A 655 11.62 -19.99 -5.81
N ASN A 656 12.16 -21.00 -6.50
CA ASN A 656 13.40 -20.87 -7.26
C ASN A 656 13.31 -19.96 -8.49
N SER A 657 12.11 -19.74 -9.05
CA SER A 657 11.95 -18.76 -10.14
C SER A 657 12.00 -17.31 -9.63
N ILE A 658 11.73 -17.09 -8.34
CA ILE A 658 11.80 -15.78 -7.69
C ILE A 658 13.20 -15.55 -7.11
N TYR A 659 13.69 -16.50 -6.30
CA TYR A 659 15.03 -16.48 -5.72
C TYR A 659 15.48 -17.88 -5.31
N ASN A 660 16.72 -18.21 -5.65
CA ASN A 660 17.31 -19.52 -5.36
C ASN A 660 17.90 -19.55 -3.93
N PHE A 661 17.09 -19.96 -2.95
CA PHE A 661 17.53 -20.09 -1.55
C PHE A 661 18.50 -21.27 -1.36
N GLU A 662 19.54 -21.07 -0.55
CA GLU A 662 20.56 -22.10 -0.30
C GLU A 662 20.05 -23.24 0.60
N ASN A 663 19.10 -22.93 1.49
CA ASN A 663 18.60 -23.84 2.51
C ASN A 663 17.08 -23.92 2.45
N ILE A 664 16.54 -25.11 2.19
CA ILE A 664 15.10 -25.40 2.13
C ILE A 664 14.75 -26.47 3.16
N ILE A 665 13.57 -26.33 3.78
CA ILE A 665 12.91 -27.39 4.55
C ILE A 665 11.69 -27.89 3.76
N TYR A 666 11.61 -29.19 3.51
CA TYR A 666 10.40 -29.78 2.93
C TYR A 666 9.43 -30.22 4.04
N THR A 667 8.24 -29.61 4.12
CA THR A 667 7.23 -29.99 5.13
C THR A 667 6.23 -31.01 4.61
N LEU A 668 5.92 -32.00 5.44
CA LEU A 668 5.03 -33.12 5.14
C LEU A 668 3.64 -33.02 5.82
N TYR A 669 3.35 -31.90 6.48
CA TYR A 669 2.09 -31.68 7.22
C TYR A 669 0.84 -31.69 6.33
N VAL A 670 0.96 -31.22 5.08
CA VAL A 670 -0.11 -31.22 4.06
C VAL A 670 0.39 -31.68 2.69
N SER A 671 1.60 -32.25 2.64
CA SER A 671 2.17 -32.74 1.39
C SER A 671 1.38 -33.94 0.87
N PRO A 672 1.01 -33.97 -0.43
CA PRO A 672 0.35 -35.11 -1.04
C PRO A 672 1.31 -36.29 -1.29
N ASP A 673 2.62 -36.08 -1.13
CA ASP A 673 3.63 -37.08 -1.49
C ASP A 673 3.65 -38.24 -0.50
N ASN A 674 3.68 -39.45 -1.05
CA ASN A 674 4.00 -40.65 -0.27
C ASN A 674 5.50 -40.72 0.07
N ASN A 675 5.88 -41.65 0.93
CA ASN A 675 7.25 -41.73 1.44
C ASN A 675 8.31 -41.94 0.33
N GLU A 676 8.03 -42.74 -0.70
CA GLU A 676 8.98 -42.98 -1.80
C GLU A 676 9.17 -41.73 -2.67
N GLN A 677 8.07 -41.01 -2.94
CA GLN A 677 8.11 -39.72 -3.63
C GLN A 677 8.91 -38.69 -2.85
N VAL A 678 8.72 -38.61 -1.52
CA VAL A 678 9.51 -37.73 -0.66
C VAL A 678 11.00 -38.06 -0.75
N ILE A 679 11.39 -39.33 -0.61
CA ILE A 679 12.81 -39.73 -0.69
C ILE A 679 13.41 -39.35 -2.04
N THR A 680 12.69 -39.62 -3.14
CA THR A 680 13.16 -39.30 -4.49
C THR A 680 13.32 -37.80 -4.68
N PHE A 681 12.30 -37.01 -4.31
CA PHE A 681 12.33 -35.56 -4.43
C PHE A 681 13.45 -34.91 -3.61
N VAL A 682 13.65 -35.38 -2.37
CA VAL A 682 14.75 -34.90 -1.51
C VAL A 682 16.10 -35.24 -2.13
N LYS A 683 16.27 -36.47 -2.62
CA LYS A 683 17.52 -36.91 -3.26
C LYS A 683 17.86 -36.07 -4.49
N ASP A 684 16.87 -35.79 -5.33
CA ASP A 684 17.05 -35.01 -6.56
C ASP A 684 17.36 -33.53 -6.27
N ASN A 685 16.98 -33.02 -5.09
CA ASN A 685 17.14 -31.62 -4.69
C ASN A 685 18.05 -31.43 -3.46
N ILE A 686 18.92 -32.40 -3.16
CA ILE A 686 19.77 -32.42 -1.94
C ILE A 686 20.72 -31.22 -1.81
N ASN A 687 21.02 -30.55 -2.93
CA ASN A 687 21.81 -29.32 -2.94
C ASN A 687 21.10 -28.16 -2.24
N GLN A 688 19.77 -28.16 -2.17
CA GLN A 688 18.96 -27.12 -1.52
C GLN A 688 18.17 -27.65 -0.32
N ILE A 689 17.52 -28.82 -0.44
CA ILE A 689 16.73 -29.41 0.64
C ILE A 689 17.68 -29.99 1.68
N LYS A 690 17.76 -29.34 2.85
CA LYS A 690 18.64 -29.74 3.96
C LYS A 690 17.90 -30.43 5.08
N ALA A 691 16.59 -30.22 5.18
CA ALA A 691 15.74 -30.87 6.17
C ALA A 691 14.38 -31.28 5.58
N VAL A 692 13.81 -32.31 6.20
CA VAL A 692 12.40 -32.67 6.07
C VAL A 692 11.76 -32.53 7.44
N THR A 693 10.59 -31.90 7.50
CA THR A 693 9.78 -31.81 8.72
C THR A 693 8.45 -32.52 8.52
N MET A 694 7.97 -33.25 9.52
CA MET A 694 6.72 -34.01 9.42
C MET A 694 5.90 -33.95 10.71
N PRO A 695 4.56 -34.11 10.63
CA PRO A 695 3.75 -34.21 11.83
C PRO A 695 4.13 -35.47 12.60
N THR A 696 4.02 -35.43 13.93
CA THR A 696 4.30 -36.57 14.83
C THR A 696 3.58 -37.86 14.41
N SER A 697 2.38 -37.75 13.84
CA SER A 697 1.60 -38.88 13.31
C SER A 697 2.21 -39.59 12.09
N ARG A 698 3.11 -38.92 11.35
CA ARG A 698 3.78 -39.48 10.16
C ARG A 698 5.15 -40.06 10.49
N VAL A 699 5.67 -39.83 11.70
CA VAL A 699 6.98 -40.35 12.11
C VAL A 699 6.94 -41.87 12.17
N ASN A 700 7.88 -42.49 11.45
CA ASN A 700 8.08 -43.92 11.42
C ASN A 700 9.58 -44.20 11.30
N ARG A 701 10.12 -45.08 12.15
CA ARG A 701 11.57 -45.36 12.20
C ARG A 701 12.16 -45.73 10.83
N ILE A 702 11.49 -46.59 10.06
CA ILE A 702 11.97 -47.00 8.72
C ILE A 702 11.98 -45.79 7.77
N PHE A 703 10.97 -44.93 7.86
CA PHE A 703 10.92 -43.73 7.02
C PHE A 703 12.01 -42.72 7.40
N VAL A 704 12.27 -42.53 8.69
CA VAL A 704 13.38 -41.69 9.19
C VAL A 704 14.73 -42.24 8.73
N GLU A 705 14.97 -43.55 8.87
CA GLU A 705 16.19 -44.22 8.37
C GLU A 705 16.36 -44.03 6.84
N ASN A 706 15.26 -44.11 6.07
CA ASN A 706 15.31 -43.87 4.64
C ASN A 706 15.64 -42.41 4.30
N LEU A 707 15.13 -41.43 5.05
CA LEU A 707 15.49 -40.01 4.90
C LEU A 707 16.97 -39.80 5.22
N HIS A 708 17.48 -40.38 6.29
CA HIS A 708 18.90 -40.33 6.62
C HIS A 708 19.79 -40.93 5.53
N SER A 709 19.32 -41.96 4.82
CA SER A 709 20.07 -42.57 3.70
C SER A 709 20.32 -41.61 2.53
N VAL A 710 19.53 -40.53 2.42
CA VAL A 710 19.73 -39.45 1.43
C VAL A 710 20.35 -38.19 2.05
N ASN A 711 20.92 -38.29 3.26
CA ASN A 711 21.68 -37.24 3.96
C ASN A 711 20.88 -35.96 4.25
N VAL A 712 19.61 -36.11 4.63
CA VAL A 712 18.74 -35.01 5.04
C VAL A 712 18.47 -35.06 6.55
N PHE A 713 18.39 -33.90 7.19
CA PHE A 713 18.04 -33.79 8.61
C PHE A 713 16.53 -33.93 8.81
N VAL A 714 16.08 -34.60 9.86
CA VAL A 714 14.67 -34.89 10.09
C VAL A 714 14.15 -34.14 11.31
N TYR A 715 13.16 -33.27 11.11
CA TYR A 715 12.40 -32.63 12.17
C TYR A 715 11.01 -33.27 12.34
N THR A 716 10.45 -33.12 13.53
CA THR A 716 9.03 -33.40 13.79
C THR A 716 8.34 -32.25 14.53
N HIS A 717 7.02 -32.17 14.37
CA HIS A 717 6.21 -31.12 14.97
C HIS A 717 4.75 -31.54 15.21
N PRO A 718 4.03 -30.83 16.09
CA PRO A 718 4.54 -30.00 17.18
C PRO A 718 4.92 -30.87 18.40
N ILE A 719 5.94 -30.47 19.18
CA ILE A 719 6.34 -31.14 20.41
C ILE A 719 6.09 -30.25 21.62
N TYR A 720 5.35 -30.77 22.61
CA TYR A 720 4.94 -29.98 23.78
C TYR A 720 5.68 -30.33 25.06
N ASN A 721 6.24 -31.53 25.18
CA ASN A 721 6.89 -32.01 26.40
C ASN A 721 8.08 -32.94 26.11
N LEU A 722 8.94 -33.12 27.11
CA LEU A 722 10.18 -33.89 26.98
C LEU A 722 9.95 -35.40 26.81
N VAL A 723 8.86 -35.96 27.32
CA VAL A 723 8.58 -37.41 27.21
C VAL A 723 8.28 -37.78 25.76
N GLU A 724 7.44 -36.97 25.09
CA GLU A 724 7.15 -37.13 23.68
C GLU A 724 8.42 -36.95 22.82
N LEU A 725 9.25 -35.97 23.17
CA LEU A 725 10.51 -35.70 22.50
C LEU A 725 11.45 -36.92 22.51
N VAL A 726 11.66 -37.53 23.68
CA VAL A 726 12.56 -38.70 23.83
C VAL A 726 12.11 -39.86 22.93
N ASN A 727 10.80 -40.13 22.87
CA ASN A 727 10.28 -41.21 22.01
C ASN A 727 10.62 -41.00 20.53
N PHE A 728 10.52 -39.77 20.03
CA PHE A 728 10.86 -39.46 18.64
C PHE A 728 12.37 -39.42 18.39
N TYR A 729 13.14 -38.97 19.39
CA TYR A 729 14.59 -39.06 19.36
C TYR A 729 15.06 -40.52 19.21
N GLU A 730 14.48 -41.45 19.97
CA GLU A 730 14.73 -42.89 19.83
C GLU A 730 14.32 -43.46 18.46
N MET A 731 13.38 -42.83 17.75
CA MET A 731 13.02 -43.19 16.38
C MET A 731 13.97 -42.62 15.32
N GLY A 732 15.00 -41.87 15.74
CA GLY A 732 16.01 -41.26 14.88
C GLY A 732 15.69 -39.83 14.45
N VAL A 733 14.66 -39.18 15.01
CA VAL A 733 14.37 -37.77 14.67
C VAL A 733 15.50 -36.88 15.21
N ASP A 734 16.00 -35.99 14.36
CA ASP A 734 17.19 -35.19 14.67
C ASP A 734 16.85 -33.88 15.40
N GLY A 735 15.65 -33.31 15.17
CA GLY A 735 15.22 -32.07 15.77
C GLY A 735 13.70 -31.89 15.90
N PHE A 736 13.30 -30.82 16.58
CA PHE A 736 11.92 -30.63 17.04
C PHE A 736 11.47 -29.18 16.90
N TYR A 737 10.22 -29.00 16.46
CA TYR A 737 9.53 -27.72 16.58
C TYR A 737 8.80 -27.68 17.91
N SER A 738 9.11 -26.69 18.74
CA SER A 738 8.47 -26.52 20.04
C SER A 738 8.35 -25.06 20.41
N ALA A 739 7.25 -24.70 21.05
CA ALA A 739 7.07 -23.36 21.61
C ALA A 739 7.57 -23.27 23.06
N THR A 740 7.64 -24.40 23.78
CA THR A 740 7.89 -24.45 25.23
C THR A 740 9.31 -24.89 25.58
N ILE A 741 9.87 -25.84 24.83
CA ILE A 741 11.16 -26.48 25.16
C ILE A 741 12.31 -25.51 24.93
N SER A 742 13.22 -25.44 25.89
CA SER A 742 14.47 -24.69 25.79
C SER A 742 15.61 -25.50 25.17
N LYS A 743 16.61 -24.80 24.63
CA LYS A 743 17.83 -25.42 24.14
C LYS A 743 18.58 -26.18 25.23
N GLU A 744 18.61 -25.63 26.44
CA GLU A 744 19.25 -26.27 27.59
C GLU A 744 18.58 -27.59 27.95
N GLU A 745 17.24 -27.64 27.94
CA GLU A 745 16.48 -28.87 28.13
C GLU A 745 16.82 -29.91 27.07
N LEU A 746 16.84 -29.52 25.80
CA LEU A 746 17.12 -30.42 24.68
C LEU A 746 18.54 -30.99 24.70
N ASP A 747 19.50 -30.24 25.24
CA ASP A 747 20.91 -30.64 25.25
C ASP A 747 21.30 -31.53 26.44
N ARG A 748 20.39 -31.78 27.40
CA ARG A 748 20.67 -32.61 28.59
C ARG A 748 21.02 -34.05 28.20
N ASN A 749 21.95 -34.64 28.96
CA ASN A 749 22.48 -35.98 28.69
C ASN A 749 21.48 -37.12 28.97
N ASP A 750 20.42 -36.88 29.73
CA ASP A 750 19.35 -37.85 30.01
C ASP A 750 18.32 -37.97 28.88
N ILE A 751 18.41 -37.09 27.87
CA ILE A 751 17.60 -37.12 26.64
C ILE A 751 18.35 -37.78 25.47
N LYS A 752 19.69 -37.82 25.52
CA LYS A 752 20.57 -38.40 24.49
C LYS A 752 20.87 -39.86 24.77
#